data_AF-A0A1C6J1I3-F1
#
_entry.id   AF-A0A1C6J1I3-F1
#
_cell.length_a   1.000
_cell.length_b   1.000
_cell.length_c   1.000
_cell.angle_alpha   90.00
_cell.angle_beta   90.00
_cell.angle_gamma   90.00
#
_symmetry.space_group_name_H-M   'P 1'
#
loop_
_entity.id
_entity.type
_entity.pdbx_description
1 polymer ?
#
loop_
_entity_poly.entity_id
_entity_poly.type
_entity_poly.pdbx_seq_one_letter_code
_entity_poly.pdbx_strand_id
1 'polypeptide(L)'
;MVVLRCEESIDVQPLYLVSAELDVFDELQMVGYGKSFGFEKRWIQLKNTNLLKKPNKNMILDTIDSAAMDYEGFSGSLIADYNNCIVGIANMQNVEKGKANSLLGISVKNRKKFFENNNIPVYDRAALLNVRCEETKAKAFQNGIDQNVYLKNKQLENDTNSRNIEENTNPLLNMSNVYSEDYNWNIKYTRIEGLLGNSNKRRKERKELTKQWAKEFEQYPGWLIVPADFRQQVKSYTNGKELLQCSEKELESNLDYCNELLDFAYEYTRRYKKSCLPLDKNIENNLYKIWDTLNSHSDLKEKNKNKWFTVGLYLLENYRQNMDEEKWNSICDLLKPCTNFIVDGKYYLKLEEILMNLFKMDLEKVQLELVSCSLEEMPYEVRLRFIGVMTECGLNEEALKAVEELTNDIQKNNNEIAESSPKNVYLKSLLVCALYLKEHLIFCINPYKEETRKKCNEINNEISKYKKYYNWDKEKILFTDGALTWLKKESPEPEFELNRESITLVRSENNCWEAYSVFKSIEYSGFPLYLRSKSLLNNQQDILVKSLLSYYPQYTWQLLLRLGKTDVVKKCITREYLRSENREEIDELFEYVYNAIMNNIGKVQKYDPWYDQNVYTSIVESGIPILERMCAVLDSVQQGKMIDLMIQLIGENAVKDQRLLNKFISSVMNQTADYIKRTKINALLTCSMKERENILGVVQLDPFDVFTEYELSNPLYRKAHLEPRIIKAIFNIGKQQKINRTSVLARMGQLYTWGKLTREQEVAFGELLWSKLNEDTQLPDLEQYYFFVFMKWPHPEEIDPLERIKKSFISEKVSSKWKEDIRGRNFTEISYWEQLAVWNRYYVDEWSAKEKEWFLELFIGCCSDMVKYWKESKYDFQFTFSKWHMKMMIRAIASFGRNGWKGTNPVQSKKLCTLLKEFYDEGIYSWEVEAMFLADEKVPAFMNEMLELMYETESDMVFSATMAVEKCLETIMDQQLKENTLLELFNLIKARKEPGLEYFLMIIHNIFYRTNSRFPSKIMKGVSQVLRLVEKYTRINFQTSTQEEFKENIKVRKQCATLAFLVYRFENTFYEDQHCPEVEEWRDICTGEKSENEFAEVKNCWLLPEL
;
A
#
# COMPACT_ATOMS: atom_id res chain seq x y z
N MET A 1 -36.29 -9.95 17.49
CA MET A 1 -36.75 -10.22 16.13
C MET A 1 -37.49 -8.99 15.63
N VAL A 2 -37.14 -8.55 14.43
CA VAL A 2 -37.76 -7.42 13.73
C VAL A 2 -38.17 -7.96 12.36
N VAL A 3 -39.36 -7.58 11.87
CA VAL A 3 -39.80 -7.90 10.51
C VAL A 3 -39.50 -6.68 9.65
N LEU A 4 -38.68 -6.85 8.61
CA LEU A 4 -38.41 -5.83 7.62
C LEU A 4 -39.25 -6.13 6.39
N ARG A 5 -39.91 -5.11 5.83
CA ARG A 5 -40.70 -5.23 4.61
C ARG A 5 -39.89 -4.63 3.46
N CYS A 6 -39.63 -5.42 2.43
CA CYS A 6 -39.10 -4.92 1.17
C CYS A 6 -40.24 -4.22 0.41
N GLU A 7 -40.04 -2.96 0.03
CA GLU A 7 -41.04 -2.20 -0.75
C GLU A 7 -41.02 -2.58 -2.24
N GLU A 8 -39.91 -3.15 -2.72
CA GLU A 8 -39.79 -3.73 -4.06
C GLU A 8 -40.35 -5.16 -4.09
N SER A 9 -41.19 -5.46 -5.09
CA SER A 9 -41.69 -6.81 -5.34
C SER A 9 -40.56 -7.67 -5.90
N ILE A 10 -40.13 -8.68 -5.14
CA ILE A 10 -39.08 -9.63 -5.53
C ILE A 10 -39.65 -11.05 -5.52
N ASP A 11 -39.49 -11.80 -6.61
CA ASP A 11 -39.98 -13.18 -6.72
C ASP A 11 -39.01 -14.17 -6.06
N VAL A 12 -39.00 -14.18 -4.73
CA VAL A 12 -38.17 -15.10 -3.94
C VAL A 12 -39.00 -16.29 -3.48
N GLN A 13 -38.41 -17.49 -3.57
CA GLN A 13 -39.07 -18.69 -3.05
C GLN A 13 -39.37 -18.50 -1.55
N PRO A 14 -40.63 -18.61 -1.12
CA PRO A 14 -40.99 -18.42 0.28
C PRO A 14 -40.32 -19.50 1.13
N LEU A 15 -39.65 -19.07 2.19
CA LEU A 15 -39.06 -19.97 3.17
C LEU A 15 -40.10 -20.32 4.23
N TYR A 16 -40.38 -21.61 4.37
CA TYR A 16 -41.38 -22.10 5.31
C TYR A 16 -40.76 -22.29 6.71
N LEU A 17 -41.33 -21.61 7.70
CA LEU A 17 -40.94 -21.77 9.11
C LEU A 17 -41.67 -22.96 9.72
N VAL A 18 -40.93 -23.82 10.42
CA VAL A 18 -41.45 -25.06 10.98
C VAL A 18 -41.40 -25.03 12.51
N SER A 19 -42.55 -25.23 13.13
CA SER A 19 -42.68 -25.51 14.55
C SER A 19 -42.26 -26.96 14.80
N ALA A 20 -41.03 -27.14 15.25
CA ALA A 20 -40.44 -28.43 15.63
C ALA A 20 -40.15 -28.47 17.14
N GLU A 21 -40.30 -29.64 17.76
CA GLU A 21 -39.58 -29.95 19.00
C GLU A 21 -38.12 -30.24 18.64
N LEU A 22 -37.20 -29.63 19.38
CA LEU A 22 -35.76 -29.81 19.21
C LEU A 22 -35.22 -30.38 20.51
N ASP A 23 -34.50 -31.49 20.43
CA ASP A 23 -33.88 -32.15 21.57
C ASP A 23 -32.44 -31.68 21.78
N VAL A 24 -31.90 -31.98 22.96
CA VAL A 24 -30.47 -31.78 23.24
C VAL A 24 -29.69 -32.78 22.41
N PHE A 25 -28.65 -32.30 21.73
CA PHE A 25 -27.79 -32.97 20.77
C PHE A 25 -28.34 -33.11 19.35
N ASP A 26 -29.49 -32.51 19.03
CA ASP A 26 -29.95 -32.40 17.65
C ASP A 26 -28.89 -31.71 16.79
N GLU A 27 -28.55 -32.37 15.69
CA GLU A 27 -27.69 -31.82 14.65
C GLU A 27 -28.50 -30.87 13.77
N LEU A 28 -27.98 -29.66 13.67
CA LEU A 28 -28.58 -28.52 13.00
C LEU A 28 -27.54 -27.92 12.06
N GLN A 29 -28.00 -27.04 11.19
CA GLN A 29 -27.13 -26.32 10.27
C GLN A 29 -27.60 -24.89 10.15
N MET A 30 -26.65 -23.97 10.14
CA MET A 30 -26.91 -22.55 9.97
C MET A 30 -26.28 -22.04 8.69
N VAL A 31 -26.98 -21.10 8.07
CA VAL A 31 -26.52 -20.41 6.88
C VAL A 31 -26.63 -18.90 7.05
N GLY A 32 -25.52 -18.18 6.84
CA GLY A 32 -25.46 -16.74 7.11
C GLY A 32 -24.16 -16.07 6.67
N TYR A 33 -24.05 -14.78 7.00
CA TYR A 33 -22.92 -13.92 6.68
C TYR A 33 -22.25 -13.45 7.98
N GLY A 34 -20.93 -13.56 8.08
CA GLY A 34 -20.16 -13.13 9.27
C GLY A 34 -19.79 -11.64 9.23
N LYS A 35 -19.05 -11.18 10.25
CA LYS A 35 -18.59 -9.77 10.42
C LYS A 35 -17.69 -9.24 9.30
N SER A 36 -16.99 -10.12 8.57
CA SER A 36 -16.29 -9.72 7.35
C SER A 36 -17.34 -9.32 6.31
N PHE A 37 -17.40 -8.04 5.95
CA PHE A 37 -18.22 -7.49 4.86
C PHE A 37 -17.96 -8.11 3.46
N GLY A 38 -17.26 -9.25 3.39
CA GLY A 38 -17.17 -10.07 2.19
C GLY A 38 -18.49 -10.82 1.98
N PHE A 39 -18.98 -10.80 0.76
CA PHE A 39 -20.21 -11.46 0.31
C PHE A 39 -20.15 -13.01 0.40
N GLU A 40 -19.25 -13.60 1.19
CA GLU A 40 -19.10 -15.06 1.26
C GLU A 40 -20.07 -15.67 2.27
N LYS A 41 -21.00 -16.44 1.72
CA LYS A 41 -21.98 -17.22 2.45
C LYS A 41 -21.30 -18.38 3.19
N ARG A 42 -21.51 -18.49 4.50
CA ARG A 42 -20.91 -19.55 5.33
C ARG A 42 -21.95 -20.59 5.77
N TRP A 43 -21.54 -21.86 5.68
CA TRP A 43 -22.26 -23.02 6.18
C TRP A 43 -21.63 -23.45 7.50
N ILE A 44 -22.44 -23.54 8.55
CA ILE A 44 -21.97 -23.90 9.89
C ILE A 44 -22.82 -25.05 10.40
N GLN A 45 -22.20 -26.20 10.65
CA GLN A 45 -22.85 -27.29 11.35
C GLN A 45 -22.93 -26.98 12.84
N LEU A 46 -24.11 -27.16 13.41
CA LEU A 46 -24.45 -26.80 14.78
C LEU A 46 -24.99 -28.01 15.52
N LYS A 47 -24.79 -28.04 16.83
CA LYS A 47 -25.38 -28.99 17.75
C LYS A 47 -26.16 -28.23 18.81
N ASN A 48 -27.43 -28.57 19.01
CA ASN A 48 -28.22 -27.97 20.08
C ASN A 48 -27.77 -28.51 21.43
N THR A 49 -27.11 -27.71 22.26
CA THR A 49 -26.53 -28.19 23.53
C THR A 49 -27.38 -27.86 24.74
N ASN A 50 -28.39 -26.99 24.62
CA ASN A 50 -29.37 -26.78 25.69
C ASN A 50 -30.63 -26.00 25.24
N LEU A 51 -31.75 -26.24 25.92
CA LEU A 51 -32.96 -25.42 25.80
C LEU A 51 -33.10 -24.49 27.01
N LEU A 52 -32.87 -23.19 26.80
CA LEU A 52 -33.05 -22.19 27.84
C LEU A 52 -34.55 -21.93 28.10
N LYS A 53 -34.99 -21.91 29.37
CA LYS A 53 -36.35 -21.49 29.79
C LYS A 53 -36.59 -19.97 29.66
N LYS A 54 -36.04 -19.33 28.63
CA LYS A 54 -36.21 -17.89 28.35
C LYS A 54 -36.92 -17.71 27.00
N PRO A 55 -38.02 -16.94 26.93
CA PRO A 55 -38.84 -16.84 25.73
C PRO A 55 -38.17 -16.14 24.54
N ASN A 56 -37.06 -15.42 24.75
CA ASN A 56 -36.38 -14.62 23.71
C ASN A 56 -35.04 -15.23 23.23
N LYS A 57 -34.58 -16.32 23.87
CA LYS A 57 -33.30 -17.01 23.62
C LYS A 57 -33.45 -18.42 24.20
N ASN A 58 -33.90 -19.37 23.39
CA ASN A 58 -34.31 -20.70 23.87
C ASN A 58 -33.49 -21.84 23.30
N MET A 59 -32.47 -21.56 22.47
CA MET A 59 -31.51 -22.55 21.97
C MET A 59 -30.09 -22.09 22.31
N ILE A 60 -29.24 -23.02 22.74
CA ILE A 60 -27.79 -22.85 22.81
C ILE A 60 -27.17 -23.80 21.79
N LEU A 61 -26.34 -23.27 20.91
CA LEU A 61 -25.86 -23.94 19.72
C LEU A 61 -24.34 -23.91 19.67
N ASP A 62 -23.72 -25.07 19.58
CA ASP A 62 -22.27 -25.22 19.46
C ASP A 62 -21.91 -25.73 18.07
N THR A 63 -20.76 -25.33 17.52
CA THR A 63 -20.32 -25.76 16.19
C THR A 63 -19.71 -27.15 16.21
N ILE A 64 -20.04 -27.98 15.21
CA ILE A 64 -19.55 -29.37 15.13
C ILE A 64 -18.13 -29.44 14.52
N ASP A 65 -17.85 -28.68 13.45
CA ASP A 65 -16.61 -28.82 12.66
C ASP A 65 -15.81 -27.52 12.38
N SER A 66 -16.29 -26.35 12.84
CA SER A 66 -15.57 -25.08 12.62
C SER A 66 -15.21 -24.42 13.96
N ALA A 67 -13.92 -24.21 14.22
CA ALA A 67 -13.43 -23.42 15.35
C ALA A 67 -13.63 -21.90 15.12
N ALA A 68 -14.83 -21.49 14.69
CA ALA A 68 -15.17 -20.08 14.52
C ALA A 68 -15.24 -19.42 15.91
N MET A 69 -14.22 -18.66 16.29
CA MET A 69 -14.16 -17.94 17.58
C MET A 69 -15.04 -16.69 17.62
N ASP A 70 -15.63 -16.30 16.49
CA ASP A 70 -16.44 -15.09 16.33
C ASP A 70 -17.72 -15.40 15.55
N TYR A 71 -18.88 -15.23 16.18
CA TYR A 71 -20.19 -15.33 15.53
C TYR A 71 -20.83 -13.96 15.30
N GLU A 72 -20.07 -12.86 15.44
CA GLU A 72 -20.53 -11.53 15.07
C GLU A 72 -20.88 -11.48 13.57
N GLY A 73 -21.96 -10.77 13.25
CA GLY A 73 -22.55 -10.72 11.90
C GLY A 73 -23.59 -11.81 11.63
N PHE A 74 -23.53 -12.98 12.29
CA PHE A 74 -24.48 -14.07 12.06
C PHE A 74 -25.87 -13.87 12.68
N SER A 75 -26.13 -12.73 13.33
CA SER A 75 -27.46 -12.39 13.84
C SER A 75 -28.49 -12.33 12.70
N GLY A 76 -29.62 -13.01 12.87
CA GLY A 76 -30.66 -13.12 11.84
C GLY A 76 -30.48 -14.29 10.85
N SER A 77 -29.38 -15.04 10.95
CA SER A 77 -29.13 -16.24 10.13
C SER A 77 -30.15 -17.34 10.40
N LEU A 78 -30.48 -18.12 9.38
CA LEU A 78 -31.49 -19.19 9.48
C LEU A 78 -30.85 -20.49 9.95
N ILE A 79 -31.54 -21.19 10.85
CA ILE A 79 -31.13 -22.48 11.39
C ILE A 79 -32.13 -23.54 10.90
N ALA A 80 -31.61 -24.56 10.21
CA ALA A 80 -32.37 -25.69 9.75
C ALA A 80 -31.98 -26.98 10.46
N ASP A 81 -32.92 -27.92 10.51
CA ASP A 81 -32.68 -29.29 10.98
C ASP A 81 -32.09 -30.18 9.87
N TYR A 82 -31.84 -31.45 10.20
CA TYR A 82 -31.36 -32.46 9.26
C TYR A 82 -32.30 -32.72 8.06
N ASN A 83 -33.57 -32.30 8.13
CA ASN A 83 -34.54 -32.40 7.04
C ASN A 83 -34.57 -31.14 6.15
N ASN A 84 -33.67 -30.17 6.39
CA ASN A 84 -33.64 -28.85 5.76
C ASN A 84 -34.90 -28.00 6.04
N CYS A 85 -35.58 -28.24 7.16
CA CYS A 85 -36.70 -27.43 7.63
C CYS A 85 -36.17 -26.30 8.53
N ILE A 86 -36.62 -25.07 8.32
CA ILE A 86 -36.19 -23.93 9.16
C ILE A 86 -36.90 -24.00 10.50
N VAL A 87 -36.13 -24.29 11.54
CA VAL A 87 -36.60 -24.54 12.91
C VAL A 87 -36.19 -23.44 13.89
N GLY A 88 -35.26 -22.56 13.49
CA GLY A 88 -34.79 -21.45 14.32
C GLY A 88 -34.08 -20.33 13.57
N ILE A 89 -33.78 -19.26 14.31
CA ILE A 89 -33.06 -18.09 13.83
C ILE A 89 -31.94 -17.76 14.83
N ALA A 90 -30.74 -17.51 14.34
CA ALA A 90 -29.60 -17.07 15.14
C ALA A 90 -29.86 -15.66 15.70
N ASN A 91 -29.64 -15.47 16.99
CA ASN A 91 -29.89 -14.19 17.66
C ASN A 91 -28.60 -13.43 17.89
N MET A 92 -27.73 -13.96 18.73
CA MET A 92 -26.45 -13.34 19.05
C MET A 92 -25.51 -14.38 19.61
N GLN A 93 -24.22 -14.09 19.56
CA GLN A 93 -23.24 -14.88 20.27
C GLN A 93 -23.46 -14.79 21.78
N ASN A 94 -23.29 -15.93 22.45
CA ASN A 94 -23.11 -15.99 23.89
C ASN A 94 -21.64 -15.70 24.18
N VAL A 95 -21.39 -14.61 24.89
CA VAL A 95 -20.04 -14.18 25.23
C VAL A 95 -19.80 -14.47 26.69
N GLU A 96 -18.79 -15.28 26.97
CA GLU A 96 -18.31 -15.53 28.32
C GLU A 96 -16.86 -15.09 28.39
N LYS A 97 -16.54 -14.17 29.30
CA LYS A 97 -15.19 -13.58 29.45
C LYS A 97 -14.61 -12.97 28.16
N GLY A 98 -15.47 -12.34 27.35
CA GLY A 98 -15.06 -11.64 26.13
C GLY A 98 -14.90 -12.51 24.89
N LYS A 99 -15.14 -13.83 24.97
CA LYS A 99 -15.10 -14.75 23.81
C LYS A 99 -16.45 -15.38 23.53
N ALA A 100 -16.75 -15.56 22.25
CA ALA A 100 -17.95 -16.23 21.80
C ALA A 100 -17.83 -17.73 22.11
N ASN A 101 -18.58 -18.20 23.11
CA ASN A 101 -18.54 -19.59 23.57
C ASN A 101 -19.54 -20.46 22.80
N SER A 102 -20.72 -19.92 22.54
CA SER A 102 -21.80 -20.60 21.82
C SER A 102 -22.68 -19.60 21.09
N LEU A 103 -23.50 -20.05 20.16
CA LEU A 103 -24.49 -19.22 19.48
C LEU A 103 -25.84 -19.36 20.19
N LEU A 104 -26.51 -18.23 20.48
CA LEU A 104 -27.87 -18.26 21.01
C LEU A 104 -28.86 -18.19 19.85
N GLY A 105 -29.74 -19.18 19.80
CA GLY A 105 -30.82 -19.28 18.82
C GLY A 105 -32.19 -18.99 19.41
N ILE A 106 -33.11 -18.65 18.53
CA ILE A 106 -34.54 -18.53 18.79
C ILE A 106 -35.25 -19.62 17.99
N SER A 107 -35.93 -20.55 18.65
CA SER A 107 -36.72 -21.55 17.93
C SER A 107 -38.04 -20.98 17.44
N VAL A 108 -38.44 -21.40 16.25
CA VAL A 108 -39.70 -21.01 15.61
C VAL A 108 -40.89 -21.41 16.49
N LYS A 109 -40.87 -22.61 17.08
CA LYS A 109 -41.92 -23.10 17.99
C LYS A 109 -42.19 -22.15 19.15
N ASN A 110 -41.14 -21.67 19.83
CA ASN A 110 -41.29 -20.80 21.00
C ASN A 110 -41.71 -19.36 20.65
N ARG A 111 -41.58 -18.97 19.37
CA ARG A 111 -42.02 -17.65 18.88
C ARG A 111 -43.15 -17.74 17.87
N LYS A 112 -43.90 -18.85 17.83
CA LYS A 112 -45.01 -19.06 16.90
C LYS A 112 -46.00 -17.88 16.87
N LYS A 113 -46.44 -17.41 18.05
CA LYS A 113 -47.32 -16.24 18.18
C LYS A 113 -46.76 -14.95 17.56
N PHE A 114 -45.45 -14.74 17.58
CA PHE A 114 -44.84 -13.57 16.95
C PHE A 114 -44.97 -13.63 15.43
N PHE A 115 -44.75 -14.80 14.83
CA PHE A 115 -44.90 -14.99 13.39
C PHE A 115 -46.36 -14.89 12.95
N GLU A 116 -47.28 -15.52 13.70
CA GLU A 116 -48.73 -15.42 13.48
C GLU A 116 -49.21 -13.95 13.52
N ASN A 117 -48.77 -13.16 14.51
CA ASN A 117 -49.11 -11.74 14.62
C ASN A 117 -48.55 -10.86 13.48
N ASN A 118 -47.59 -11.35 12.71
CA ASN A 118 -46.99 -10.67 11.56
C ASN A 118 -47.39 -11.31 10.21
N ASN A 119 -48.43 -12.16 10.19
CA ASN A 119 -48.91 -12.88 9.00
C ASN A 119 -47.83 -13.77 8.33
N ILE A 120 -46.89 -14.30 9.10
CA ILE A 120 -45.88 -15.25 8.61
C ILE A 120 -46.33 -16.67 8.97
N PRO A 121 -46.59 -17.56 8.00
CA PRO A 121 -47.12 -18.89 8.28
C PRO A 121 -46.06 -19.80 8.95
N VAL A 122 -46.48 -20.50 10.01
CA VAL A 122 -45.67 -21.50 10.73
C VAL A 122 -46.36 -22.85 10.69
N TYR A 123 -45.66 -23.86 10.17
CA TYR A 123 -46.20 -25.19 9.92
C TYR A 123 -45.76 -26.19 11.00
N ASP A 124 -46.55 -27.24 11.25
CA ASP A 124 -46.15 -28.32 12.15
C ASP A 124 -45.23 -29.32 11.43
N ARG A 125 -44.10 -29.67 12.05
CA ARG A 125 -43.13 -30.61 11.48
C ARG A 125 -43.75 -31.97 11.16
N ALA A 126 -44.62 -32.49 12.03
CA ALA A 126 -45.25 -33.80 11.85
C ALA A 126 -46.28 -33.79 10.71
N ALA A 127 -46.97 -32.67 10.50
CA ALA A 127 -47.88 -32.49 9.38
C ALA A 127 -47.15 -32.36 8.03
N LEU A 128 -45.97 -31.73 8.01
CA LEU A 128 -45.13 -31.56 6.82
C LEU A 128 -44.43 -32.84 6.36
N LEU A 129 -43.98 -33.69 7.28
CA LEU A 129 -43.26 -34.94 6.96
C LEU A 129 -44.18 -36.03 6.38
N ASN A 130 -45.49 -35.97 6.66
CA ASN A 130 -46.50 -36.92 6.14
C ASN A 130 -46.98 -36.57 4.72
N VAL A 131 -46.73 -35.35 4.24
CA VAL A 131 -47.03 -34.93 2.87
C VAL A 131 -45.74 -35.07 2.06
N ARG A 132 -45.71 -35.91 1.02
CA ARG A 132 -44.58 -35.98 0.07
C ARG A 132 -44.54 -34.72 -0.81
N CYS A 133 -44.30 -33.57 -0.19
CA CYS A 133 -44.15 -32.30 -0.88
C CYS A 133 -42.66 -31.93 -0.90
N GLU A 134 -42.02 -32.06 -2.05
CA GLU A 134 -40.63 -31.59 -2.24
C GLU A 134 -40.53 -30.06 -2.19
N GLU A 135 -41.64 -29.35 -2.32
CA GLU A 135 -41.71 -27.88 -2.42
C GLU A 135 -41.52 -27.15 -1.08
N THR A 136 -41.74 -27.82 0.06
CA THR A 136 -41.64 -27.23 1.40
C THR A 136 -40.29 -27.36 2.08
N LYS A 137 -39.35 -28.12 1.50
CA LYS A 137 -37.95 -28.19 1.97
C LYS A 137 -37.17 -27.04 1.37
N ALA A 138 -36.41 -26.30 2.20
CA ALA A 138 -35.64 -25.17 1.71
C ALA A 138 -34.53 -25.64 0.75
N LYS A 139 -34.76 -25.56 -0.58
CA LYS A 139 -33.76 -25.88 -1.61
C LYS A 139 -32.45 -25.11 -1.42
N ALA A 140 -32.52 -23.94 -0.77
CA ALA A 140 -31.41 -23.12 -0.28
C ALA A 140 -30.36 -23.86 0.57
N PHE A 141 -30.77 -24.93 1.26
CA PHE A 141 -29.94 -25.81 2.08
C PHE A 141 -29.38 -27.03 1.35
N GLN A 142 -29.93 -27.41 0.20
CA GLN A 142 -29.40 -28.53 -0.62
C GLN A 142 -28.40 -28.09 -1.69
N ASN A 143 -28.58 -26.90 -2.30
CA ASN A 143 -27.76 -26.46 -3.44
C ASN A 143 -27.11 -25.07 -3.29
N GLY A 144 -27.13 -24.50 -2.09
CA GLY A 144 -26.76 -23.10 -1.91
C GLY A 144 -27.80 -22.17 -2.52
N ILE A 145 -28.28 -21.18 -1.74
CA ILE A 145 -28.85 -19.95 -2.29
C ILE A 145 -27.87 -19.43 -3.35
N ASP A 146 -28.27 -19.55 -4.61
CA ASP A 146 -27.61 -18.92 -5.74
C ASP A 146 -27.61 -17.41 -5.46
N GLN A 147 -26.43 -16.81 -5.27
CA GLN A 147 -26.31 -15.35 -5.06
C GLN A 147 -26.90 -14.55 -6.22
N ASN A 148 -27.19 -15.25 -7.33
CA ASN A 148 -27.85 -14.71 -8.49
C ASN A 148 -29.37 -14.91 -8.50
N VAL A 149 -30.11 -15.28 -7.44
CA VAL A 149 -31.60 -15.34 -7.61
C VAL A 149 -32.18 -13.97 -8.02
N TYR A 150 -31.65 -12.86 -7.53
CA TYR A 150 -32.02 -11.53 -8.01
C TYR A 150 -31.61 -11.29 -9.48
N LEU A 151 -30.43 -11.77 -9.90
CA LEU A 151 -29.91 -11.64 -11.27
C LEU A 151 -30.55 -12.62 -12.27
N LYS A 152 -30.90 -13.82 -11.82
CA LYS A 152 -31.60 -14.89 -12.54
C LYS A 152 -33.07 -14.58 -12.66
N ASN A 153 -33.73 -13.98 -11.66
CA ASN A 153 -35.11 -13.51 -11.80
C ASN A 153 -35.19 -12.32 -12.75
N LYS A 154 -34.20 -11.42 -12.75
CA LYS A 154 -34.08 -10.39 -13.78
C LYS A 154 -33.77 -10.96 -15.17
N GLN A 155 -33.06 -12.09 -15.26
CA GLN A 155 -32.88 -12.84 -16.51
C GLN A 155 -34.11 -13.67 -16.89
N LEU A 156 -34.88 -14.22 -15.94
CA LEU A 156 -36.08 -15.04 -16.17
C LEU A 156 -37.32 -14.19 -16.46
N GLU A 157 -37.50 -13.00 -15.87
CA GLU A 157 -38.52 -12.04 -16.31
C GLU A 157 -38.22 -11.52 -17.73
N ASN A 158 -36.94 -11.40 -18.09
CA ASN A 158 -36.51 -11.10 -19.46
C ASN A 158 -36.66 -12.32 -20.40
N ASP A 159 -36.48 -13.56 -19.90
CA ASP A 159 -36.58 -14.80 -20.68
C ASP A 159 -38.02 -15.33 -20.81
N THR A 160 -38.91 -15.04 -19.86
CA THR A 160 -40.31 -15.50 -19.93
C THR A 160 -41.14 -14.55 -20.80
N ASN A 161 -40.75 -13.27 -20.88
CA ASN A 161 -41.25 -12.35 -21.91
C ASN A 161 -40.71 -12.66 -23.32
N SER A 162 -39.63 -13.45 -23.45
CA SER A 162 -39.06 -13.85 -24.74
C SER A 162 -39.48 -15.26 -25.20
N ARG A 163 -40.05 -16.10 -24.33
CA ARG A 163 -40.46 -17.48 -24.64
C ARG A 163 -41.83 -17.65 -25.32
N ASN A 164 -42.52 -16.57 -25.66
CA ASN A 164 -43.73 -16.63 -26.51
C ASN A 164 -43.47 -16.26 -27.99
N ILE A 165 -42.22 -16.29 -28.44
CA ILE A 165 -41.90 -16.16 -29.87
C ILE A 165 -41.13 -17.40 -30.29
N GLU A 166 -41.88 -18.41 -30.71
CA GLU A 166 -41.34 -19.55 -31.45
C GLU A 166 -40.68 -19.06 -32.75
N GLU A 167 -39.49 -19.60 -32.98
CA GLU A 167 -38.84 -19.85 -34.28
C GLU A 167 -38.68 -18.66 -35.26
N ASN A 168 -37.53 -17.97 -35.20
CA ASN A 168 -36.54 -17.89 -36.30
C ASN A 168 -35.43 -16.82 -36.07
N THR A 169 -34.17 -17.23 -36.23
CA THR A 169 -32.93 -16.46 -36.57
C THR A 169 -32.22 -15.51 -35.56
N ASN A 170 -30.96 -15.87 -35.24
CA ASN A 170 -29.75 -15.11 -34.79
C ASN A 170 -29.77 -14.19 -33.53
N PRO A 171 -29.12 -14.60 -32.41
CA PRO A 171 -28.97 -13.78 -31.19
C PRO A 171 -27.58 -13.11 -31.09
N LEU A 172 -27.47 -11.83 -31.49
CA LEU A 172 -26.35 -10.93 -31.10
C LEU A 172 -26.77 -9.45 -31.00
N LEU A 173 -28.07 -9.18 -31.00
CA LEU A 173 -28.66 -7.86 -30.90
C LEU A 173 -29.80 -7.96 -29.87
N ASN A 174 -29.53 -7.63 -28.60
CA ASN A 174 -30.48 -7.06 -27.64
C ASN A 174 -29.89 -7.10 -26.23
N MET A 175 -29.16 -6.04 -25.85
CA MET A 175 -29.07 -5.61 -24.45
C MET A 175 -30.06 -4.46 -24.26
N SER A 176 -30.90 -4.54 -23.23
CA SER A 176 -31.97 -3.59 -22.93
C SER A 176 -31.41 -2.22 -22.56
N ASN A 177 -31.69 -1.25 -23.44
CA ASN A 177 -31.35 0.16 -23.32
C ASN A 177 -32.20 0.85 -22.22
N VAL A 178 -31.53 1.48 -21.25
CA VAL A 178 -32.15 2.49 -20.35
C VAL A 178 -31.66 3.90 -20.70
N TYR A 179 -30.91 4.06 -21.80
CA TYR A 179 -31.08 5.26 -22.61
C TYR A 179 -32.40 5.07 -23.34
N SER A 180 -33.35 6.00 -23.20
CA SER A 180 -34.62 5.89 -23.90
C SER A 180 -34.39 5.62 -25.39
N GLU A 181 -35.38 5.01 -26.05
CA GLU A 181 -35.46 4.77 -27.49
C GLU A 181 -35.26 6.04 -28.36
N ASP A 182 -35.01 7.21 -27.74
CA ASP A 182 -35.06 8.55 -28.33
C ASP A 182 -33.72 9.05 -28.93
N TYR A 183 -32.55 8.53 -28.52
CA TYR A 183 -31.24 9.00 -29.01
C TYR A 183 -30.31 7.84 -29.36
N ASN A 184 -30.14 7.54 -30.65
CA ASN A 184 -29.29 6.46 -31.14
C ASN A 184 -28.23 7.01 -32.12
N TRP A 185 -26.98 6.53 -32.03
CA TRP A 185 -25.93 6.83 -32.99
C TRP A 185 -25.65 5.61 -33.87
N ASN A 186 -26.15 5.67 -35.11
CA ASN A 186 -26.08 4.54 -36.04
C ASN A 186 -24.69 4.40 -36.67
N ILE A 187 -23.81 3.65 -36.01
CA ILE A 187 -22.47 3.30 -36.50
C ILE A 187 -22.46 1.90 -37.12
N LYS A 188 -21.75 1.73 -38.25
CA LYS A 188 -21.68 0.45 -38.96
C LYS A 188 -20.28 -0.14 -38.94
N TYR A 189 -20.19 -1.44 -38.69
CA TYR A 189 -18.95 -2.20 -38.87
C TYR A 189 -18.68 -2.44 -40.36
N THR A 190 -17.49 -2.05 -40.83
CA THR A 190 -17.06 -2.28 -42.21
C THR A 190 -15.83 -3.15 -42.22
N ARG A 191 -15.91 -4.35 -42.78
CA ARG A 191 -14.75 -5.25 -42.89
C ARG A 191 -13.75 -4.70 -43.92
N ILE A 192 -12.48 -4.63 -43.53
CA ILE A 192 -11.37 -4.17 -44.39
C ILE A 192 -10.25 -5.21 -44.44
N GLU A 193 -9.40 -5.14 -45.47
CA GLU A 193 -8.17 -5.94 -45.57
C GLU A 193 -6.99 -5.27 -44.83
N GLY A 194 -7.05 -3.94 -44.63
CA GLY A 194 -6.05 -3.22 -43.86
C GLY A 194 -4.65 -3.35 -44.47
N LEU A 195 -3.65 -3.74 -43.67
CA LEU A 195 -2.27 -3.93 -44.15
C LEU A 195 -2.12 -5.10 -45.14
N LEU A 196 -3.07 -6.03 -45.21
CA LEU A 196 -3.01 -7.14 -46.18
C LEU A 196 -3.40 -6.70 -47.60
N GLY A 197 -4.09 -5.57 -47.74
CA GLY A 197 -4.43 -4.98 -49.03
C GLY A 197 -3.24 -4.28 -49.69
N ASN A 198 -3.21 -4.22 -51.02
CA ASN A 198 -2.23 -3.41 -51.77
C ASN A 198 -2.48 -1.90 -51.61
N SER A 199 -1.54 -1.05 -52.06
CA SER A 199 -1.62 0.42 -51.87
C SER A 199 -2.92 1.05 -52.39
N ASN A 200 -3.38 0.63 -53.57
CA ASN A 200 -4.64 1.11 -54.17
C ASN A 200 -5.86 0.70 -53.34
N LYS A 201 -5.86 -0.53 -52.82
CA LYS A 201 -6.94 -1.05 -51.96
C LYS A 201 -6.99 -0.30 -50.63
N ARG A 202 -5.85 -0.10 -49.97
CA ARG A 202 -5.75 0.70 -48.73
C ARG A 202 -6.24 2.13 -48.93
N ARG A 203 -5.90 2.75 -50.07
CA ARG A 203 -6.39 4.09 -50.43
C ARG A 203 -7.91 4.14 -50.61
N LYS A 204 -8.47 3.12 -51.27
CA LYS A 204 -9.93 2.99 -51.45
C LYS A 204 -10.65 2.81 -50.10
N GLU A 205 -10.16 1.88 -49.27
CA GLU A 205 -10.72 1.61 -47.94
C GLU A 205 -10.67 2.86 -47.04
N ARG A 206 -9.56 3.59 -47.04
CA ARG A 206 -9.42 4.86 -46.31
C ARG A 206 -10.48 5.89 -46.72
N LYS A 207 -10.66 6.12 -48.02
CA LYS A 207 -11.67 7.08 -48.52
C LYS A 207 -13.10 6.64 -48.21
N GLU A 208 -13.39 5.35 -48.31
CA GLU A 208 -14.71 4.79 -48.00
C GLU A 208 -15.03 4.93 -46.52
N LEU A 209 -14.11 4.55 -45.63
CA LEU A 209 -14.26 4.70 -44.19
C LEU A 209 -14.37 6.18 -43.79
N THR A 210 -13.53 7.07 -44.35
CA THR A 210 -13.60 8.52 -44.05
C THR A 210 -14.98 9.08 -44.35
N LYS A 211 -15.53 8.78 -45.54
CA LYS A 211 -16.86 9.25 -45.96
C LYS A 211 -17.97 8.64 -45.10
N GLN A 212 -17.87 7.35 -44.81
CA GLN A 212 -18.81 6.68 -43.92
C GLN A 212 -18.79 7.34 -42.54
N TRP A 213 -17.60 7.56 -41.99
CA TRP A 213 -17.45 8.05 -40.63
C TRP A 213 -17.94 9.48 -40.45
N ALA A 214 -17.64 10.35 -41.43
CA ALA A 214 -18.16 11.71 -41.48
C ALA A 214 -19.70 11.73 -41.51
N LYS A 215 -20.32 10.89 -42.38
CA LYS A 215 -21.77 10.79 -42.49
C LYS A 215 -22.43 10.24 -41.22
N GLU A 216 -21.80 9.25 -40.58
CA GLU A 216 -22.25 8.74 -39.27
C GLU A 216 -22.14 9.83 -38.20
N PHE A 217 -21.12 10.70 -38.25
CA PHE A 217 -20.95 11.79 -37.29
C PHE A 217 -21.94 12.96 -37.51
N GLU A 218 -22.44 13.17 -38.74
CA GLU A 218 -23.55 14.11 -38.99
C GLU A 218 -24.83 13.71 -38.23
N GLN A 219 -24.98 12.41 -37.95
CA GLN A 219 -26.09 11.85 -37.16
C GLN A 219 -25.76 11.74 -35.67
N TYR A 220 -24.61 12.25 -35.23
CA TYR A 220 -24.21 12.21 -33.83
C TYR A 220 -25.21 12.99 -32.97
N PRO A 221 -25.81 12.36 -31.93
CA PRO A 221 -26.86 13.00 -31.14
C PRO A 221 -26.41 14.22 -30.34
N GLY A 222 -25.11 14.51 -30.27
CA GLY A 222 -24.59 15.71 -29.61
C GLY A 222 -24.14 15.49 -28.17
N TRP A 223 -23.98 14.26 -27.69
CA TRP A 223 -23.48 14.01 -26.33
C TRP A 223 -22.12 14.67 -26.09
N LEU A 224 -21.90 15.18 -24.87
CA LEU A 224 -20.58 15.68 -24.46
C LEU A 224 -19.54 14.56 -24.59
N ILE A 225 -19.88 13.39 -24.03
CA ILE A 225 -19.12 12.14 -24.03
C ILE A 225 -20.08 11.03 -24.48
N VAL A 226 -19.61 10.12 -25.33
CA VAL A 226 -20.41 8.97 -25.75
C VAL A 226 -20.81 8.14 -24.51
N PRO A 227 -22.09 7.77 -24.37
CA PRO A 227 -22.57 6.91 -23.29
C PRO A 227 -21.73 5.65 -23.09
N ALA A 228 -21.46 5.29 -21.83
CA ALA A 228 -20.65 4.11 -21.46
C ALA A 228 -21.06 2.83 -22.22
N ASP A 229 -22.36 2.57 -22.31
CA ASP A 229 -22.94 1.38 -22.98
C ASP A 229 -22.63 1.32 -24.49
N PHE A 230 -22.37 2.47 -25.14
CA PHE A 230 -22.06 2.56 -26.57
C PHE A 230 -20.57 2.48 -26.89
N ARG A 231 -19.67 2.73 -25.92
CA ARG A 231 -18.22 2.86 -26.20
C ARG A 231 -17.57 1.58 -26.72
N GLN A 232 -18.02 0.42 -26.22
CA GLN A 232 -17.52 -0.87 -26.73
C GLN A 232 -17.88 -1.07 -28.21
N GLN A 233 -19.07 -0.62 -28.64
CA GLN A 233 -19.47 -0.65 -30.04
C GLN A 233 -18.61 0.29 -30.87
N VAL A 234 -18.38 1.54 -30.42
CA VAL A 234 -17.51 2.49 -31.14
C VAL A 234 -16.10 1.96 -31.27
N LYS A 235 -15.53 1.40 -30.21
CA LYS A 235 -14.21 0.76 -30.21
C LYS A 235 -14.14 -0.37 -31.23
N SER A 236 -15.16 -1.24 -31.25
CA SER A 236 -15.19 -2.40 -32.15
C SER A 236 -15.42 -2.00 -33.61
N TYR A 237 -16.18 -0.93 -33.86
CA TYR A 237 -16.61 -0.54 -35.21
C TYR A 237 -15.74 0.55 -35.83
N THR A 238 -14.83 1.14 -35.05
CA THR A 238 -13.76 2.02 -35.55
C THR A 238 -12.51 1.19 -35.84
N ASN A 239 -12.62 0.24 -36.78
CA ASN A 239 -11.50 -0.56 -37.25
C ASN A 239 -10.67 0.17 -38.33
N GLY A 240 -9.46 -0.29 -38.62
CA GLY A 240 -8.60 0.35 -39.64
C GLY A 240 -7.62 1.39 -39.12
N LYS A 241 -7.27 1.34 -37.82
CA LYS A 241 -6.22 2.19 -37.24
C LYS A 241 -4.89 2.08 -38.02
N GLU A 242 -4.60 0.88 -38.53
CA GLU A 242 -3.43 0.56 -39.33
C GLU A 242 -3.37 1.33 -40.67
N LEU A 243 -4.51 1.85 -41.16
CA LEU A 243 -4.53 2.68 -42.37
C LEU A 243 -3.91 4.06 -42.14
N LEU A 244 -3.70 4.49 -40.88
CA LEU A 244 -2.94 5.71 -40.57
C LEU A 244 -1.43 5.54 -40.80
N GLN A 245 -0.93 4.31 -40.98
CA GLN A 245 0.47 4.08 -41.27
C GLN A 245 0.88 4.75 -42.59
N CYS A 246 1.95 5.53 -42.55
CA CYS A 246 2.48 6.29 -43.69
C CYS A 246 4.01 6.43 -43.61
N SER A 247 4.64 6.69 -44.76
CA SER A 247 6.07 7.04 -44.82
C SER A 247 6.26 8.54 -45.09
N GLU A 248 7.27 9.16 -44.46
CA GLU A 248 7.56 10.60 -44.62
C GLU A 248 7.79 10.99 -46.08
N LYS A 249 8.53 10.17 -46.83
CA LYS A 249 8.79 10.38 -48.26
C LYS A 249 7.52 10.42 -49.12
N GLU A 250 6.51 9.61 -48.78
CA GLU A 250 5.22 9.60 -49.50
C GLU A 250 4.33 10.79 -49.12
N LEU A 251 4.40 11.23 -47.86
CA LEU A 251 3.68 12.42 -47.40
C LEU A 251 4.22 13.70 -48.04
N GLU A 252 5.55 13.83 -48.16
CA GLU A 252 6.21 15.00 -48.75
C GLU A 252 6.03 15.08 -50.27
N SER A 253 6.01 13.93 -50.97
CA SER A 253 5.94 13.87 -52.43
C SER A 253 4.52 13.84 -53.01
N ASN A 254 3.47 13.63 -52.19
CA ASN A 254 2.09 13.51 -52.65
C ASN A 254 1.10 14.29 -51.77
N LEU A 255 0.84 15.53 -52.18
CA LEU A 255 -0.04 16.48 -51.47
C LEU A 255 -1.50 15.98 -51.37
N ASP A 256 -2.02 15.31 -52.40
CA ASP A 256 -3.37 14.74 -52.38
C ASP A 256 -3.49 13.56 -51.41
N TYR A 257 -2.42 12.78 -51.27
CA TYR A 257 -2.35 11.68 -50.31
C TYR A 257 -2.27 12.19 -48.88
N CYS A 258 -1.50 13.25 -48.63
CA CYS A 258 -1.41 13.90 -47.32
C CYS A 258 -2.78 14.44 -46.84
N ASN A 259 -3.53 15.14 -47.72
CA ASN A 259 -4.89 15.59 -47.42
C ASN A 259 -5.86 14.45 -47.11
N GLU A 260 -5.81 13.38 -47.90
CA GLU A 260 -6.64 12.19 -47.67
C GLU A 260 -6.37 11.56 -46.29
N LEU A 261 -5.10 11.52 -45.89
CA LEU A 261 -4.68 11.02 -44.59
C LEU A 261 -5.13 11.91 -43.44
N LEU A 262 -5.07 13.23 -43.61
CA LEU A 262 -5.59 14.18 -42.62
C LEU A 262 -7.10 14.02 -42.42
N ASP A 263 -7.86 13.86 -43.51
CA ASP A 263 -9.30 13.67 -43.43
C ASP A 263 -9.64 12.39 -42.64
N PHE A 264 -8.91 11.31 -42.89
CA PHE A 264 -9.07 10.06 -42.15
C PHE A 264 -8.65 10.20 -40.68
N ALA A 265 -7.51 10.84 -40.41
CA ALA A 265 -7.02 11.12 -39.06
C ALA A 265 -8.00 11.98 -38.26
N TYR A 266 -8.59 13.00 -38.88
CA TYR A 266 -9.59 13.86 -38.26
C TYR A 266 -10.84 13.07 -37.84
N GLU A 267 -11.40 12.24 -38.71
CA GLU A 267 -12.58 11.43 -38.36
C GLU A 267 -12.26 10.35 -37.32
N TYR A 268 -11.08 9.72 -37.40
CA TYR A 268 -10.61 8.75 -36.41
C TYR A 268 -10.49 9.38 -35.02
N THR A 269 -9.76 10.50 -34.91
CA THR A 269 -9.51 11.19 -33.64
C THR A 269 -10.79 11.73 -33.02
N ARG A 270 -11.76 12.22 -33.81
CA ARG A 270 -13.08 12.66 -33.29
C ARG A 270 -13.84 11.54 -32.59
N ARG A 271 -13.88 10.35 -33.18
CA ARG A 271 -14.53 9.17 -32.57
C ARG A 271 -13.84 8.76 -31.29
N TYR A 272 -12.52 8.62 -31.34
CA TYR A 272 -11.72 8.20 -30.19
C TYR A 272 -11.82 9.19 -29.03
N LYS A 273 -11.75 10.50 -29.33
CA LYS A 273 -11.92 11.56 -28.35
C LYS A 273 -13.28 11.49 -27.69
N LYS A 274 -14.38 11.49 -28.46
CA LYS A 274 -15.74 11.46 -27.88
C LYS A 274 -16.07 10.17 -27.13
N SER A 275 -15.40 9.06 -27.46
CA SER A 275 -15.56 7.78 -26.78
C SER A 275 -14.53 7.52 -25.68
N CYS A 276 -13.67 8.49 -25.35
CA CYS A 276 -12.67 8.33 -24.29
C CYS A 276 -11.80 7.07 -24.48
N LEU A 277 -11.38 6.77 -25.72
CA LEU A 277 -10.60 5.56 -26.01
C LEU A 277 -9.10 5.84 -25.98
N PRO A 278 -8.28 4.90 -25.47
CA PRO A 278 -6.83 5.05 -25.45
C PRO A 278 -6.23 5.00 -26.85
N LEU A 279 -5.17 5.78 -27.06
CA LEU A 279 -4.39 5.80 -28.29
C LEU A 279 -3.17 4.87 -28.15
N ASP A 280 -2.88 4.14 -29.21
CA ASP A 280 -1.68 3.30 -29.30
C ASP A 280 -0.47 4.18 -29.72
N LYS A 281 0.71 3.95 -29.13
CA LYS A 281 1.92 4.75 -29.38
C LYS A 281 2.33 4.79 -30.86
N ASN A 282 2.12 3.70 -31.61
CA ASN A 282 2.39 3.70 -33.05
C ASN A 282 1.39 4.57 -33.81
N ILE A 283 0.14 4.61 -33.36
CA ILE A 283 -0.89 5.45 -33.98
C ILE A 283 -0.65 6.92 -33.64
N GLU A 284 -0.26 7.24 -32.40
CA GLU A 284 0.17 8.60 -32.01
C GLU A 284 1.30 9.12 -32.91
N ASN A 285 2.35 8.32 -33.11
CA ASN A 285 3.46 8.67 -33.99
C ASN A 285 3.02 8.91 -35.44
N ASN A 286 2.14 8.06 -35.98
CA ASN A 286 1.61 8.25 -37.33
C ASN A 286 0.76 9.53 -37.44
N LEU A 287 -0.09 9.81 -36.44
CA LEU A 287 -0.87 11.04 -36.39
C LEU A 287 0.01 12.29 -36.36
N TYR A 288 1.08 12.27 -35.55
CA TYR A 288 2.07 13.35 -35.49
C TYR A 288 2.73 13.59 -36.84
N LYS A 289 3.22 12.54 -37.53
CA LYS A 289 3.85 12.67 -38.87
C LYS A 289 2.91 13.29 -39.90
N ILE A 290 1.66 12.85 -39.94
CA ILE A 290 0.63 13.40 -40.85
C ILE A 290 0.40 14.88 -40.54
N TRP A 291 0.27 15.22 -39.26
CA TRP A 291 0.00 16.57 -38.79
C TRP A 291 1.18 17.53 -39.07
N ASP A 292 2.42 17.10 -38.81
CA ASP A 292 3.63 17.91 -38.95
C ASP A 292 3.98 18.15 -40.43
N THR A 293 3.78 17.15 -41.31
CA THR A 293 4.05 17.33 -42.75
C THR A 293 3.17 18.44 -43.37
N LEU A 294 1.93 18.60 -42.89
CA LEU A 294 1.05 19.69 -43.31
C LEU A 294 1.47 21.05 -42.77
N ASN A 295 2.16 21.09 -41.63
CA ASN A 295 2.69 22.33 -41.08
C ASN A 295 3.74 22.96 -42.02
N SER A 296 4.53 22.11 -42.69
CA SER A 296 5.52 22.50 -43.71
C SER A 296 4.91 23.04 -45.02
N HIS A 297 3.59 22.94 -45.21
CA HIS A 297 2.88 23.38 -46.42
C HIS A 297 1.80 24.43 -46.10
N SER A 298 2.19 25.71 -46.06
CA SER A 298 1.34 26.85 -45.61
C SER A 298 -0.04 26.90 -46.28
N ASP A 299 -0.12 26.67 -47.58
CA ASP A 299 -1.38 26.79 -48.35
C ASP A 299 -2.39 25.67 -48.00
N LEU A 300 -1.88 24.49 -47.66
CA LEU A 300 -2.70 23.33 -47.29
C LEU A 300 -3.16 23.39 -45.84
N LYS A 301 -2.27 23.86 -44.96
CA LYS A 301 -2.60 24.19 -43.58
C LYS A 301 -3.73 25.21 -43.52
N GLU A 302 -3.68 26.26 -44.35
CA GLU A 302 -4.74 27.28 -44.37
C GLU A 302 -6.07 26.72 -44.90
N LYS A 303 -6.04 25.85 -45.92
CA LYS A 303 -7.25 25.18 -46.44
C LYS A 303 -7.89 24.20 -45.44
N ASN A 304 -7.08 23.49 -44.66
CA ASN A 304 -7.55 22.45 -43.73
C ASN A 304 -7.41 22.86 -42.26
N LYS A 305 -7.33 24.16 -41.99
CA LYS A 305 -6.95 24.74 -40.69
C LYS A 305 -7.72 24.17 -39.51
N ASN A 306 -9.05 24.03 -39.64
CA ASN A 306 -9.90 23.45 -38.59
C ASN A 306 -9.56 22.00 -38.27
N LYS A 307 -9.34 21.16 -39.30
CA LYS A 307 -9.01 19.73 -39.13
C LYS A 307 -7.61 19.59 -38.53
N TRP A 308 -6.65 20.32 -39.07
CA TRP A 308 -5.28 20.36 -38.59
C TRP A 308 -5.19 20.82 -37.13
N PHE A 309 -5.91 21.89 -36.76
CA PHE A 309 -5.97 22.36 -35.38
C PHE A 309 -6.62 21.34 -34.43
N THR A 310 -7.69 20.67 -34.86
CA THR A 310 -8.37 19.65 -34.05
C THR A 310 -7.50 18.44 -33.77
N VAL A 311 -6.80 17.93 -34.80
CA VAL A 311 -5.85 16.81 -34.65
C VAL A 311 -4.67 17.24 -33.77
N GLY A 312 -4.16 18.47 -33.94
CA GLY A 312 -3.10 19.03 -33.09
C GLY A 312 -3.49 19.13 -31.63
N LEU A 313 -4.72 19.60 -31.32
CA LEU A 313 -5.24 19.61 -29.95
C LEU A 313 -5.32 18.20 -29.34
N TYR A 314 -5.71 17.20 -30.14
CA TYR A 314 -5.74 15.82 -29.66
C TYR A 314 -4.33 15.27 -29.40
N LEU A 315 -3.35 15.60 -30.25
CA LEU A 315 -1.95 15.25 -30.01
C LEU A 315 -1.40 15.93 -28.75
N LEU A 316 -1.68 17.22 -28.52
CA LEU A 316 -1.32 17.91 -27.27
C LEU A 316 -1.86 17.19 -26.05
N GLU A 317 -3.12 16.78 -26.11
CA GLU A 317 -3.77 16.06 -25.02
C GLU A 317 -3.02 14.76 -24.68
N ASN A 318 -2.65 13.96 -25.69
CA ASN A 318 -1.92 12.71 -25.48
C ASN A 318 -0.47 12.95 -25.01
N TYR A 319 0.26 13.93 -25.57
CA TYR A 319 1.62 14.24 -25.11
C TYR A 319 1.64 14.81 -23.69
N ARG A 320 0.62 15.57 -23.28
CA ARG A 320 0.44 15.98 -21.87
C ARG A 320 0.29 14.75 -20.97
N GLN A 321 -0.51 13.77 -21.39
CA GLN A 321 -0.73 12.55 -20.61
C GLN A 321 0.54 11.71 -20.47
N ASN A 322 1.35 11.66 -21.52
CA ASN A 322 2.64 10.98 -21.51
C ASN A 322 3.78 11.82 -20.90
N MET A 323 3.49 13.04 -20.41
CA MET A 323 4.48 14.00 -19.87
C MET A 323 5.61 14.34 -20.86
N ASP A 324 5.36 14.23 -22.17
CA ASP A 324 6.31 14.60 -23.24
C ASP A 324 6.25 16.11 -23.46
N GLU A 325 6.98 16.84 -22.59
CA GLU A 325 6.99 18.30 -22.58
C GLU A 325 7.55 18.89 -23.88
N GLU A 326 8.58 18.30 -24.46
CA GLU A 326 9.24 18.81 -25.66
C GLU A 326 8.27 18.83 -26.85
N LYS A 327 7.62 17.68 -27.13
CA LYS A 327 6.62 17.62 -28.20
C LYS A 327 5.39 18.45 -27.89
N TRP A 328 4.97 18.48 -26.62
CA TRP A 328 3.84 19.31 -26.22
C TRP A 328 4.11 20.80 -26.49
N ASN A 329 5.27 21.32 -26.07
CA ASN A 329 5.66 22.72 -26.30
C ASN A 329 5.74 23.02 -27.80
N SER A 330 6.38 22.15 -28.57
CA SER A 330 6.49 22.27 -30.04
C SER A 330 5.13 22.39 -30.73
N ILE A 331 4.19 21.50 -30.42
CA ILE A 331 2.85 21.55 -31.01
C ILE A 331 2.10 22.79 -30.52
N CYS A 332 2.20 23.13 -29.24
CA CYS A 332 1.50 24.27 -28.65
C CYS A 332 1.91 25.58 -29.35
N ASP A 333 3.20 25.80 -29.56
CA ASP A 333 3.73 26.97 -30.25
C ASP A 333 3.28 27.05 -31.72
N LEU A 334 3.13 25.91 -32.39
CA LEU A 334 2.59 25.85 -33.74
C LEU A 334 1.08 26.12 -33.82
N LEU A 335 0.32 25.81 -32.76
CA LEU A 335 -1.13 26.05 -32.68
C LEU A 335 -1.46 27.50 -32.27
N LYS A 336 -0.66 28.14 -31.39
CA LYS A 336 -0.90 29.49 -30.85
C LYS A 336 -1.29 30.52 -31.93
N PRO A 337 -0.56 30.69 -33.05
CA PRO A 337 -0.89 31.69 -34.07
C PRO A 337 -2.23 31.44 -34.78
N CYS A 338 -2.71 30.19 -34.79
CA CYS A 338 -3.94 29.79 -35.46
C CYS A 338 -5.20 30.04 -34.61
N THR A 339 -5.05 30.23 -33.29
CA THR A 339 -6.18 30.37 -32.35
C THR A 339 -7.13 31.52 -32.67
N ASN A 340 -6.62 32.64 -33.23
CA ASN A 340 -7.44 33.80 -33.61
C ASN A 340 -8.43 33.50 -34.76
N PHE A 341 -8.20 32.43 -35.51
CA PHE A 341 -8.99 32.04 -36.68
C PHE A 341 -9.89 30.83 -36.41
N ILE A 342 -9.73 30.18 -35.27
CA ILE A 342 -10.50 29.01 -34.85
C ILE A 342 -11.49 29.46 -33.79
N VAL A 343 -12.77 29.20 -34.00
CA VAL A 343 -13.83 29.48 -33.02
C VAL A 343 -13.44 28.81 -31.70
N ASP A 344 -13.36 29.62 -30.64
CA ASP A 344 -12.98 29.21 -29.28
C ASP A 344 -11.58 28.56 -29.13
N GLY A 345 -10.76 28.54 -30.18
CA GLY A 345 -9.46 27.87 -30.19
C GLY A 345 -8.51 28.41 -29.11
N LYS A 346 -8.57 29.71 -28.81
CA LYS A 346 -7.80 30.34 -27.73
C LYS A 346 -8.14 29.76 -26.34
N TYR A 347 -9.40 29.39 -26.11
CA TYR A 347 -9.85 28.86 -24.81
C TYR A 347 -9.46 27.40 -24.61
N TYR A 348 -9.55 26.58 -25.67
CA TYR A 348 -9.11 25.20 -25.63
C TYR A 348 -7.59 25.09 -25.42
N LEU A 349 -6.80 25.95 -26.08
CA LEU A 349 -5.36 25.96 -25.89
C LEU A 349 -5.00 26.43 -24.47
N LYS A 350 -5.69 27.45 -23.96
CA LYS A 350 -5.49 27.93 -22.59
C LYS A 350 -5.82 26.85 -21.54
N LEU A 351 -6.88 26.08 -21.76
CA LEU A 351 -7.21 24.95 -20.89
C LEU A 351 -6.11 23.89 -20.89
N GLU A 352 -5.58 23.51 -22.05
CA GLU A 352 -4.49 22.52 -22.11
C GLU A 352 -3.18 23.06 -21.50
N GLU A 353 -2.88 24.37 -21.58
CA GLU A 353 -1.76 25.00 -20.85
C GLU A 353 -1.90 24.82 -19.33
N ILE A 354 -3.08 25.10 -18.77
CA ILE A 354 -3.36 24.93 -17.34
C ILE A 354 -3.26 23.46 -16.94
N LEU A 355 -3.83 22.56 -17.73
CA LEU A 355 -3.78 21.13 -17.44
C LEU A 355 -2.36 20.58 -17.52
N MET A 356 -1.52 21.09 -18.44
CA MET A 356 -0.11 20.72 -18.50
C MET A 356 0.63 21.19 -17.25
N ASN A 357 0.43 22.44 -16.81
CA ASN A 357 1.01 22.90 -15.54
C ASN A 357 0.51 22.09 -14.34
N LEU A 358 -0.78 21.70 -14.32
CA LEU A 358 -1.33 20.81 -13.28
C LEU A 358 -0.67 19.43 -13.31
N PHE A 359 -0.46 18.85 -14.49
CA PHE A 359 0.21 17.54 -14.65
C PHE A 359 1.68 17.59 -14.23
N LYS A 360 2.34 18.74 -14.40
CA LYS A 360 3.69 19.00 -13.88
C LYS A 360 3.76 19.34 -12.40
N MET A 361 2.61 19.46 -11.73
CA MET A 361 2.50 19.93 -10.35
C MET A 361 3.05 21.36 -10.15
N ASP A 362 3.02 22.20 -11.18
CA ASP A 362 3.29 23.65 -11.08
C ASP A 362 2.04 24.39 -10.60
N LEU A 363 1.63 24.10 -9.36
CA LEU A 363 0.34 24.51 -8.82
C LEU A 363 0.24 26.01 -8.55
N GLU A 364 1.36 26.67 -8.25
CA GLU A 364 1.38 28.12 -8.08
C GLU A 364 0.99 28.81 -9.39
N LYS A 365 1.59 28.38 -10.51
CA LYS A 365 1.23 28.90 -11.84
C LYS A 365 -0.21 28.56 -12.20
N VAL A 366 -0.68 27.34 -11.92
CA VAL A 366 -2.09 26.97 -12.10
C VAL A 366 -3.01 27.92 -11.34
N GLN A 367 -2.75 28.15 -10.05
CA GLN A 367 -3.60 29.01 -9.22
C GLN A 367 -3.63 30.46 -9.74
N LEU A 368 -2.47 31.01 -10.13
CA LEU A 368 -2.38 32.36 -10.71
C LEU A 368 -3.20 32.47 -12.01
N GLU A 369 -3.12 31.47 -12.88
CA GLU A 369 -3.87 31.44 -14.13
C GLU A 369 -5.38 31.28 -13.90
N LEU A 370 -5.79 30.48 -12.91
CA LEU A 370 -7.21 30.31 -12.57
C LEU A 370 -7.85 31.60 -12.02
N VAL A 371 -7.14 32.34 -11.16
CA VAL A 371 -7.66 33.57 -10.55
C VAL A 371 -7.71 34.74 -11.54
N SER A 372 -6.79 34.77 -12.52
CA SER A 372 -6.69 35.86 -13.50
C SER A 372 -7.61 35.71 -14.71
N CYS A 373 -8.17 34.51 -14.96
CA CYS A 373 -9.00 34.25 -16.13
C CYS A 373 -10.49 34.59 -15.88
N SER A 374 -11.09 35.37 -16.79
CA SER A 374 -12.55 35.54 -16.84
C SER A 374 -13.21 34.33 -17.50
N LEU A 375 -14.18 33.72 -16.81
CA LEU A 375 -14.91 32.54 -17.30
C LEU A 375 -16.09 32.90 -18.21
N GLU A 376 -16.59 34.14 -18.20
CA GLU A 376 -17.85 34.51 -18.86
C GLU A 376 -17.84 34.27 -20.37
N GLU A 377 -16.72 34.57 -21.04
CA GLU A 377 -16.58 34.45 -22.49
C GLU A 377 -16.16 33.06 -22.98
N MET A 378 -15.93 32.11 -22.06
CA MET A 378 -15.43 30.78 -22.39
C MET A 378 -16.57 29.81 -22.77
N PRO A 379 -16.31 28.83 -23.66
CA PRO A 379 -17.24 27.74 -23.94
C PRO A 379 -17.61 27.00 -22.65
N TYR A 380 -18.87 26.54 -22.56
CA TYR A 380 -19.37 25.88 -21.35
C TYR A 380 -18.56 24.64 -20.93
N GLU A 381 -18.08 23.83 -21.87
CA GLU A 381 -17.19 22.69 -21.60
C GLU A 381 -15.84 23.13 -21.01
N VAL A 382 -15.28 24.23 -21.50
CA VAL A 382 -14.03 24.79 -20.97
C VAL A 382 -14.26 25.34 -19.56
N ARG A 383 -15.35 26.12 -19.36
CA ARG A 383 -15.75 26.63 -18.04
C ARG A 383 -15.89 25.49 -17.03
N LEU A 384 -16.60 24.41 -17.39
CA LEU A 384 -16.80 23.26 -16.52
C LEU A 384 -15.46 22.63 -16.08
N ARG A 385 -14.54 22.40 -17.02
CA ARG A 385 -13.20 21.83 -16.70
C ARG A 385 -12.36 22.79 -15.86
N PHE A 386 -12.40 24.11 -16.13
CA PHE A 386 -11.76 25.12 -15.30
C PHE A 386 -12.25 25.08 -13.85
N ILE A 387 -13.57 25.04 -13.64
CA ILE A 387 -14.18 24.96 -12.31
C ILE A 387 -13.74 23.67 -11.60
N GLY A 388 -13.65 22.55 -12.32
CA GLY A 388 -13.09 21.30 -11.79
C GLY A 388 -11.67 21.48 -11.24
N VAL A 389 -10.78 22.13 -11.99
CA VAL A 389 -9.39 22.40 -11.55
C VAL A 389 -9.36 23.40 -10.39
N MET A 390 -10.20 24.44 -10.39
CA MET A 390 -10.36 25.36 -9.25
C MET A 390 -10.72 24.59 -7.97
N THR A 391 -11.61 23.63 -8.10
CA THR A 391 -12.06 22.77 -7.01
C THR A 391 -10.92 21.92 -6.46
N GLU A 392 -10.12 21.27 -7.32
CA GLU A 392 -8.94 20.50 -6.88
C GLU A 392 -7.86 21.37 -6.20
N CYS A 393 -7.73 22.63 -6.64
CA CYS A 393 -6.80 23.60 -6.07
C CYS A 393 -7.29 24.21 -4.74
N GLY A 394 -8.46 23.80 -4.24
CA GLY A 394 -9.02 24.28 -2.97
C GLY A 394 -9.72 25.65 -3.06
N LEU A 395 -9.98 26.18 -4.25
CA LEU A 395 -10.75 27.41 -4.48
C LEU A 395 -12.26 27.14 -4.44
N ASN A 396 -12.72 26.55 -3.33
CA ASN A 396 -14.06 25.96 -3.23
C ASN A 396 -15.19 27.01 -3.33
N GLU A 397 -15.00 28.19 -2.75
CA GLU A 397 -16.02 29.25 -2.75
C GLU A 397 -16.16 29.87 -4.15
N GLU A 398 -15.03 30.17 -4.80
CA GLU A 398 -14.99 30.67 -6.16
C GLU A 398 -15.53 29.63 -7.16
N ALA A 399 -15.16 28.37 -6.99
CA ALA A 399 -15.68 27.27 -7.81
C ALA A 399 -17.20 27.08 -7.64
N LEU A 400 -17.72 27.19 -6.41
CA LEU A 400 -19.17 27.10 -6.17
C LEU A 400 -19.92 28.25 -6.85
N LYS A 401 -19.42 29.48 -6.75
CA LYS A 401 -20.01 30.61 -7.44
C LYS A 401 -20.01 30.41 -8.96
N ALA A 402 -18.87 29.99 -9.52
CA ALA A 402 -18.72 29.79 -10.95
C ALA A 402 -19.59 28.65 -11.49
N VAL A 403 -19.79 27.55 -10.75
CA VAL A 403 -20.69 26.46 -11.18
C VAL A 403 -22.16 26.85 -11.11
N GLU A 404 -22.55 27.69 -10.15
CA GLU A 404 -23.89 28.24 -10.06
C GLU A 404 -24.21 29.15 -11.25
N GLU A 405 -23.27 30.04 -11.59
CA GLU A 405 -23.37 30.88 -12.79
C GLU A 405 -23.45 30.04 -14.07
N LEU A 406 -22.57 29.03 -14.23
CA LEU A 406 -22.60 28.12 -15.38
C LEU A 406 -23.93 27.39 -15.51
N THR A 407 -24.47 26.87 -14.40
CA THR A 407 -25.76 26.16 -14.37
C THR A 407 -26.89 27.10 -14.81
N ASN A 408 -26.92 28.32 -14.28
CA ASN A 408 -27.93 29.33 -14.62
C ASN A 408 -27.85 29.75 -16.09
N ASP A 409 -26.63 29.95 -16.63
CA ASP A 409 -26.42 30.33 -18.03
C ASP A 409 -26.89 29.23 -18.99
N ILE A 410 -26.56 27.97 -18.70
CA ILE A 410 -27.00 26.83 -19.51
C ILE A 410 -28.53 26.71 -19.46
N GLN A 411 -29.14 26.85 -18.29
CA GLN A 411 -30.60 26.78 -18.14
C GLN A 411 -31.34 27.90 -18.88
N LYS A 412 -30.83 29.14 -18.84
CA LYS A 412 -31.40 30.27 -19.59
C LYS A 412 -31.39 30.01 -21.10
N ASN A 413 -30.28 29.49 -21.61
CA ASN A 413 -30.10 29.21 -23.04
C ASN A 413 -30.82 27.94 -23.54
N ASN A 414 -31.32 27.10 -22.63
CA ASN A 414 -32.00 25.84 -22.97
C ASN A 414 -33.49 26.04 -23.32
N ASN A 415 -34.13 27.09 -22.79
CA ASN A 415 -35.59 27.28 -22.90
C ASN A 415 -36.09 27.59 -24.32
N GLU A 416 -35.20 27.86 -25.28
CA GLU A 416 -35.53 28.26 -26.66
C GLU A 416 -35.14 27.21 -27.73
N ILE A 417 -34.61 26.05 -27.32
CA ILE A 417 -34.03 25.05 -28.25
C ILE A 417 -34.88 23.76 -28.27
N ALA A 418 -35.15 23.23 -29.47
CA ALA A 418 -35.89 21.98 -29.65
C ALA A 418 -35.28 20.80 -28.87
N GLU A 419 -36.14 19.97 -28.26
CA GLU A 419 -35.75 18.91 -27.31
C GLU A 419 -34.82 17.83 -27.90
N SER A 420 -34.97 17.54 -29.19
CA SER A 420 -34.20 16.53 -29.92
C SER A 420 -32.96 17.07 -30.65
N SER A 421 -32.70 18.38 -30.59
CA SER A 421 -31.56 18.95 -31.32
C SER A 421 -30.21 18.53 -30.70
N PRO A 422 -29.15 18.29 -31.50
CA PRO A 422 -27.84 17.94 -30.97
C PRO A 422 -27.26 18.98 -30.00
N LYS A 423 -27.57 20.26 -30.22
CA LYS A 423 -27.19 21.35 -29.33
C LYS A 423 -27.85 21.23 -27.96
N ASN A 424 -29.12 20.82 -27.89
CA ASN A 424 -29.83 20.62 -26.63
C ASN A 424 -29.27 19.41 -25.86
N VAL A 425 -29.01 18.29 -26.54
CA VAL A 425 -28.36 17.11 -25.95
C VAL A 425 -27.01 17.50 -25.34
N TYR A 426 -26.18 18.25 -26.07
CA TYR A 426 -24.90 18.76 -25.58
C TYR A 426 -25.04 19.62 -24.31
N LEU A 427 -25.93 20.62 -24.33
CA LEU A 427 -26.17 21.51 -23.19
C LEU A 427 -26.70 20.76 -21.97
N LYS A 428 -27.60 19.78 -22.16
CA LYS A 428 -28.11 18.96 -21.06
C LYS A 428 -27.08 17.97 -20.52
N SER A 429 -26.20 17.42 -21.37
CA SER A 429 -25.02 16.65 -20.91
C SER A 429 -24.09 17.51 -20.04
N LEU A 430 -23.83 18.76 -20.44
CA LEU A 430 -23.03 19.69 -19.63
C LEU A 430 -23.73 20.08 -18.33
N LEU A 431 -25.03 20.36 -18.38
CA LEU A 431 -25.84 20.73 -17.22
C LEU A 431 -25.78 19.66 -16.14
N VAL A 432 -25.97 18.39 -16.50
CA VAL A 432 -25.94 17.31 -15.51
C VAL A 432 -24.54 17.14 -14.90
N CYS A 433 -23.46 17.30 -15.66
CA CYS A 433 -22.11 17.32 -15.10
C CYS A 433 -21.89 18.53 -14.17
N ALA A 434 -22.33 19.73 -14.55
CA ALA A 434 -22.26 20.92 -13.69
C ALA A 434 -23.06 20.73 -12.38
N LEU A 435 -24.24 20.12 -12.45
CA LEU A 435 -25.06 19.80 -11.27
C LEU A 435 -24.37 18.78 -10.36
N TYR A 436 -23.72 17.75 -10.92
CA TYR A 436 -22.90 16.82 -10.15
C TYR A 436 -21.77 17.57 -9.42
N LEU A 437 -21.02 18.43 -10.12
CA LEU A 437 -19.94 19.21 -9.53
C LEU A 437 -20.45 20.16 -8.43
N LYS A 438 -21.59 20.82 -8.66
CA LYS A 438 -22.27 21.68 -7.68
C LYS A 438 -22.66 20.90 -6.42
N GLU A 439 -23.25 19.72 -6.56
CA GLU A 439 -23.60 18.86 -5.42
C GLU A 439 -22.36 18.48 -4.60
N HIS A 440 -21.26 18.13 -5.28
CA HIS A 440 -20.00 17.78 -4.63
C HIS A 440 -19.39 18.97 -3.89
N LEU A 441 -19.36 20.16 -4.49
CA LEU A 441 -18.85 21.40 -3.87
C LEU A 441 -19.65 21.81 -2.63
N ILE A 442 -20.98 21.79 -2.71
CA ILE A 442 -21.87 22.11 -1.57
C ILE A 442 -21.61 21.15 -0.41
N PHE A 443 -21.50 19.85 -0.71
CA PHE A 443 -21.20 18.84 0.29
C PHE A 443 -19.82 19.07 0.92
N CYS A 444 -18.80 19.41 0.11
CA CYS A 444 -17.46 19.65 0.58
C CYS A 444 -17.38 20.82 1.56
N ILE A 445 -18.00 21.96 1.27
CA ILE A 445 -17.89 23.17 2.10
C ILE A 445 -18.47 22.95 3.50
N ASN A 446 -19.59 22.22 3.66
CA ASN A 446 -20.24 22.01 4.96
C ASN A 446 -20.92 20.61 5.11
N PRO A 447 -20.17 19.51 5.23
CA PRO A 447 -20.73 18.14 5.16
C PRO A 447 -21.63 17.75 6.35
N TYR A 448 -21.47 18.43 7.50
CA TYR A 448 -22.15 18.07 8.75
C TYR A 448 -23.47 18.84 8.99
N LYS A 449 -23.80 19.85 8.17
CA LYS A 449 -25.04 20.62 8.32
C LYS A 449 -26.22 19.92 7.65
N GLU A 450 -27.36 19.85 8.34
CA GLU A 450 -28.58 19.23 7.80
C GLU A 450 -29.11 19.97 6.55
N GLU A 451 -28.99 21.30 6.53
CA GLU A 451 -29.34 22.14 5.38
C GLU A 451 -28.54 21.77 4.12
N THR A 452 -27.25 21.46 4.27
CA THR A 452 -26.39 21.00 3.16
C THR A 452 -26.96 19.70 2.57
N ARG A 453 -27.34 18.74 3.42
CA ARG A 453 -27.91 17.46 2.98
C ARG A 453 -29.24 17.65 2.23
N LYS A 454 -30.10 18.55 2.69
CA LYS A 454 -31.35 18.90 2.01
C LYS A 454 -31.08 19.47 0.61
N LYS A 455 -30.17 20.44 0.50
CA LYS A 455 -29.74 21.01 -0.78
C LYS A 455 -29.14 19.96 -1.72
N CYS A 456 -28.27 19.08 -1.22
CA CYS A 456 -27.72 17.98 -2.03
C CYS A 456 -28.82 17.04 -2.54
N ASN A 457 -29.82 16.71 -1.72
CA ASN A 457 -30.96 15.89 -2.13
C ASN A 457 -31.80 16.57 -3.22
N GLU A 458 -32.04 17.87 -3.11
CA GLU A 458 -32.73 18.66 -4.15
C GLU A 458 -31.97 18.62 -5.48
N ILE A 459 -30.65 18.81 -5.45
CA ILE A 459 -29.80 18.73 -6.65
C ILE A 459 -29.78 17.29 -7.21
N ASN A 460 -29.73 16.26 -6.36
CA ASN A 460 -29.79 14.86 -6.80
C ASN A 460 -31.12 14.51 -7.49
N ASN A 461 -32.23 15.08 -7.01
CA ASN A 461 -33.54 14.97 -7.68
C ASN A 461 -33.52 15.68 -9.05
N GLU A 462 -32.81 16.81 -9.16
CA GLU A 462 -32.62 17.50 -10.44
C GLU A 462 -31.75 16.70 -11.41
N ILE A 463 -30.60 16.18 -10.96
CA ILE A 463 -29.69 15.31 -11.72
C ILE A 463 -30.47 14.12 -12.32
N SER A 464 -31.35 13.51 -11.53
CA SER A 464 -32.16 12.36 -11.95
C SER A 464 -33.00 12.64 -13.21
N LYS A 465 -33.42 13.88 -13.43
CA LYS A 465 -34.16 14.29 -14.64
C LYS A 465 -33.30 14.29 -15.91
N TYR A 466 -31.99 14.42 -15.76
CA TYR A 466 -31.03 14.58 -16.86
C TYR A 466 -30.09 13.37 -17.05
N LYS A 467 -30.23 12.29 -16.27
CA LYS A 467 -29.40 11.07 -16.38
C LYS A 467 -29.38 10.45 -17.78
N LYS A 468 -30.42 10.68 -18.61
CA LYS A 468 -30.45 10.22 -20.01
C LYS A 468 -29.40 10.89 -20.91
N TYR A 469 -28.82 12.01 -20.50
CA TYR A 469 -27.82 12.76 -21.28
C TYR A 469 -26.37 12.48 -20.84
N TYR A 470 -26.17 12.12 -19.57
CA TYR A 470 -24.93 11.58 -19.01
C TYR A 470 -25.24 10.91 -17.67
N ASN A 471 -24.69 9.73 -17.44
CA ASN A 471 -24.97 8.92 -16.25
C ASN A 471 -23.68 8.40 -15.61
N TRP A 472 -23.29 9.00 -14.50
CA TRP A 472 -22.10 8.60 -13.75
C TRP A 472 -22.21 7.17 -13.20
N ASP A 473 -23.40 6.68 -12.85
CA ASP A 473 -23.59 5.31 -12.35
C ASP A 473 -23.24 4.27 -13.43
N LYS A 474 -23.50 4.59 -14.71
CA LYS A 474 -23.12 3.74 -15.85
C LYS A 474 -21.61 3.74 -16.12
N GLU A 475 -20.93 4.87 -15.91
CA GLU A 475 -19.46 4.92 -15.96
C GLU A 475 -18.85 3.98 -14.90
N LYS A 476 -19.39 4.01 -13.67
CA LYS A 476 -18.94 3.10 -12.60
C LYS A 476 -19.16 1.62 -12.93
N ILE A 477 -20.29 1.29 -13.56
CA ILE A 477 -20.59 -0.09 -13.99
C ILE A 477 -19.57 -0.54 -15.06
N LEU A 478 -19.34 0.28 -16.09
CA LEU A 478 -18.33 -0.02 -17.13
C LEU A 478 -16.96 -0.27 -16.51
N PHE A 479 -16.53 0.58 -15.58
CA PHE A 479 -15.27 0.36 -14.87
C PHE A 479 -15.30 -0.90 -14.02
N THR A 480 -16.36 -1.12 -13.24
CA THR A 480 -16.46 -2.30 -12.36
C THR A 480 -16.42 -3.60 -13.16
N ASP A 481 -17.10 -3.68 -14.30
CA ASP A 481 -17.11 -4.87 -15.16
C ASP A 481 -15.73 -5.14 -15.79
N GLY A 482 -15.06 -4.09 -16.28
CA GLY A 482 -13.69 -4.17 -16.80
C GLY A 482 -12.68 -4.53 -15.71
N ALA A 483 -12.77 -3.86 -14.56
CA ALA A 483 -11.96 -4.10 -13.38
C ALA A 483 -12.14 -5.52 -12.84
N LEU A 484 -13.36 -6.06 -12.78
CA LEU A 484 -13.61 -7.45 -12.36
C LEU A 484 -13.02 -8.45 -13.33
N THR A 485 -13.06 -8.18 -14.64
CA THR A 485 -12.45 -9.04 -15.66
C THR A 485 -10.92 -9.03 -15.56
N TRP A 486 -10.34 -7.89 -15.18
CA TRP A 486 -8.92 -7.71 -14.92
C TRP A 486 -8.49 -8.34 -13.57
N LEU A 487 -9.23 -8.09 -12.49
CA LEU A 487 -8.98 -8.55 -11.11
C LEU A 487 -9.18 -10.05 -10.90
N LYS A 488 -10.11 -10.70 -11.61
CA LYS A 488 -10.26 -12.17 -11.58
C LYS A 488 -8.96 -12.91 -11.96
N LYS A 489 -7.93 -12.16 -12.34
CA LYS A 489 -6.62 -12.62 -12.75
C LYS A 489 -5.46 -12.06 -11.91
N GLU A 490 -5.73 -11.24 -10.89
CA GLU A 490 -4.72 -10.66 -9.99
C GLU A 490 -4.72 -11.31 -8.60
N SER A 491 -3.54 -11.45 -8.00
CA SER A 491 -3.34 -11.97 -6.65
C SER A 491 -3.18 -10.84 -5.61
N PRO A 492 -3.36 -11.13 -4.30
CA PRO A 492 -2.91 -10.24 -3.23
C PRO A 492 -1.39 -10.06 -3.23
N GLU A 493 -0.89 -8.89 -2.84
CA GLU A 493 0.54 -8.58 -2.83
C GLU A 493 1.15 -8.68 -1.41
N PRO A 494 2.39 -9.16 -1.27
CA PRO A 494 3.07 -9.16 0.02
C PRO A 494 3.44 -7.74 0.48
N GLU A 495 3.59 -7.56 1.79
CA GLU A 495 4.00 -6.27 2.36
C GLU A 495 5.45 -5.88 1.97
N PHE A 496 5.65 -4.58 1.69
CA PHE A 496 6.92 -3.99 1.22
C PHE A 496 8.10 -4.12 2.21
N GLU A 497 7.82 -4.12 3.52
CA GLU A 497 8.80 -4.23 4.60
C GLU A 497 9.35 -5.66 4.71
N LEU A 498 10.66 -5.83 4.90
CA LEU A 498 11.30 -7.16 4.91
C LEU A 498 10.79 -8.09 6.03
N ASN A 499 10.20 -7.59 7.12
CA ASN A 499 9.94 -8.36 8.34
C ASN A 499 8.48 -8.86 8.53
N ARG A 500 7.66 -8.87 7.48
CA ARG A 500 6.24 -9.27 7.56
C ARG A 500 5.84 -10.25 6.47
N GLU A 501 5.18 -11.34 6.82
CA GLU A 501 4.86 -12.44 5.89
C GLU A 501 3.37 -12.47 5.53
N SER A 502 3.09 -12.83 4.26
CA SER A 502 1.76 -13.20 3.79
C SER A 502 1.88 -14.01 2.49
N ILE A 503 1.09 -15.09 2.36
CA ILE A 503 1.20 -16.13 1.32
C ILE A 503 0.47 -15.72 0.01
N THR A 504 0.97 -16.12 -1.17
CA THR A 504 0.31 -15.85 -2.49
C THR A 504 0.56 -16.95 -3.54
N LEU A 505 -0.40 -17.19 -4.46
CA LEU A 505 -0.34 -18.11 -5.61
C LEU A 505 -0.90 -17.48 -6.92
N VAL A 506 -0.02 -17.26 -7.92
CA VAL A 506 -0.18 -17.13 -9.42
C VAL A 506 -0.72 -15.82 -10.05
N ARG A 507 -0.13 -15.40 -11.20
CA ARG A 507 -0.20 -14.10 -11.93
C ARG A 507 -0.68 -14.20 -13.41
N SER A 508 -1.29 -13.14 -14.00
CA SER A 508 -1.33 -12.94 -15.47
C SER A 508 -1.50 -11.48 -15.93
N GLU A 509 -1.07 -11.19 -17.17
CA GLU A 509 -1.03 -9.86 -17.82
C GLU A 509 -2.25 -9.65 -18.74
N ASN A 510 -3.06 -8.60 -18.53
CA ASN A 510 -4.07 -8.15 -19.50
C ASN A 510 -4.35 -6.64 -19.36
N ASN A 511 -4.67 -5.96 -20.46
CA ASN A 511 -4.93 -4.50 -20.53
C ASN A 511 -6.40 -4.17 -20.21
N CYS A 512 -6.65 -3.18 -19.33
CA CYS A 512 -7.98 -2.69 -18.95
C CYS A 512 -8.24 -1.31 -19.59
N TRP A 513 -8.81 -1.29 -20.81
CA TRP A 513 -9.10 -0.03 -21.50
C TRP A 513 -10.29 0.72 -20.88
N GLU A 514 -11.16 0.02 -20.14
CA GLU A 514 -12.29 0.57 -19.40
C GLU A 514 -11.81 1.55 -18.32
N ALA A 515 -10.71 1.21 -17.64
CA ALA A 515 -10.05 2.09 -16.66
C ALA A 515 -9.64 3.42 -17.29
N TYR A 516 -9.00 3.38 -18.46
CA TYR A 516 -8.64 4.58 -19.21
C TYR A 516 -9.88 5.39 -19.60
N SER A 517 -10.92 4.71 -20.11
CA SER A 517 -12.14 5.36 -20.59
C SER A 517 -12.89 6.10 -19.50
N VAL A 518 -13.00 5.51 -18.32
CA VAL A 518 -13.65 6.14 -17.17
C VAL A 518 -12.80 7.28 -16.61
N PHE A 519 -11.48 7.14 -16.56
CA PHE A 519 -10.65 8.27 -16.12
C PHE A 519 -10.75 9.47 -17.08
N LYS A 520 -10.75 9.25 -18.41
CA LYS A 520 -10.99 10.32 -19.39
C LYS A 520 -12.38 10.94 -19.25
N SER A 521 -13.40 10.14 -18.93
CA SER A 521 -14.75 10.68 -18.75
C SER A 521 -14.83 11.60 -17.52
N ILE A 522 -14.08 11.31 -16.45
CA ILE A 522 -13.90 12.23 -15.30
C ILE A 522 -13.27 13.56 -15.76
N GLU A 523 -12.17 13.53 -16.54
CA GLU A 523 -11.48 14.74 -17.01
C GLU A 523 -12.38 15.63 -17.91
N TYR A 524 -13.17 15.03 -18.81
CA TYR A 524 -14.08 15.78 -19.69
C TYR A 524 -15.35 16.27 -18.99
N SER A 525 -15.80 15.57 -17.95
CA SER A 525 -16.90 16.02 -17.11
C SER A 525 -16.51 17.13 -16.14
N GLY A 526 -15.23 17.52 -16.08
CA GLY A 526 -14.70 18.49 -15.12
C GLY A 526 -14.81 18.00 -13.67
N PHE A 527 -14.83 16.68 -13.49
CA PHE A 527 -14.95 16.07 -12.17
C PHE A 527 -13.57 16.03 -11.50
N PRO A 528 -13.46 16.51 -10.25
CA PRO A 528 -12.21 16.43 -9.50
C PRO A 528 -11.93 14.98 -9.07
N LEU A 529 -10.68 14.53 -9.14
CA LEU A 529 -10.32 13.13 -8.84
C LEU A 529 -10.56 12.73 -7.39
N TYR A 530 -10.32 13.65 -6.46
CA TYR A 530 -10.48 13.44 -5.04
C TYR A 530 -10.97 14.73 -4.35
N LEU A 531 -12.00 14.62 -3.53
CA LEU A 531 -12.51 15.70 -2.69
C LEU A 531 -12.98 15.20 -1.34
N ARG A 532 -12.27 15.62 -0.28
CA ARG A 532 -12.63 15.36 1.12
C ARG A 532 -13.10 13.91 1.34
N SER A 533 -14.36 13.74 1.76
CA SER A 533 -14.93 12.46 2.18
C SER A 533 -15.66 11.67 1.09
N LYS A 534 -15.69 12.15 -0.18
CA LYS A 534 -16.43 11.50 -1.28
C LYS A 534 -15.49 11.16 -2.43
N SER A 535 -15.07 9.89 -2.48
CA SER A 535 -14.38 9.34 -3.64
C SER A 535 -15.38 9.04 -4.77
N LEU A 536 -15.07 9.48 -5.99
CA LEU A 536 -15.89 9.17 -7.17
C LEU A 536 -15.94 7.66 -7.48
N LEU A 537 -14.88 6.92 -7.16
CA LEU A 537 -14.70 5.47 -7.43
C LEU A 537 -14.65 4.60 -6.17
N ASN A 538 -15.03 5.14 -5.01
CA ASN A 538 -15.01 4.45 -3.71
C ASN A 538 -13.68 3.67 -3.49
N ASN A 539 -13.78 2.38 -3.13
CA ASN A 539 -12.67 1.49 -2.80
C ASN A 539 -11.95 0.89 -4.02
N GLN A 540 -12.25 1.35 -5.24
CA GLN A 540 -11.66 0.79 -6.47
C GLN A 540 -10.58 1.69 -7.09
N GLN A 541 -10.12 2.71 -6.37
CA GLN A 541 -9.09 3.65 -6.84
C GLN A 541 -7.73 2.97 -7.04
N ASP A 542 -7.38 2.00 -6.19
CA ASP A 542 -6.17 1.19 -6.34
C ASP A 542 -6.20 0.38 -7.64
N ILE A 543 -7.33 -0.21 -7.97
CA ILE A 543 -7.53 -0.97 -9.20
C ILE A 543 -7.41 -0.06 -10.44
N LEU A 544 -7.98 1.14 -10.36
CA LEU A 544 -7.86 2.13 -11.44
C LEU A 544 -6.38 2.47 -11.69
N VAL A 545 -5.67 2.87 -10.64
CA VAL A 545 -4.27 3.30 -10.75
C VAL A 545 -3.40 2.14 -11.21
N LYS A 546 -3.52 0.97 -10.57
CA LYS A 546 -2.70 -0.20 -10.89
C LYS A 546 -2.90 -0.68 -12.33
N SER A 547 -4.15 -0.70 -12.82
CA SER A 547 -4.45 -1.10 -14.21
C SER A 547 -3.91 -0.13 -15.26
N LEU A 548 -3.81 1.17 -14.92
CA LEU A 548 -3.23 2.19 -15.80
C LEU A 548 -1.70 2.22 -15.73
N LEU A 549 -1.11 2.02 -14.55
CA LEU A 549 0.33 2.10 -14.32
C LEU A 549 1.12 1.18 -15.26
N SER A 550 0.59 -0.02 -15.53
CA SER A 550 1.23 -1.02 -16.39
C SER A 550 1.32 -0.64 -17.87
N TYR A 551 0.47 0.29 -18.34
CA TYR A 551 0.39 0.65 -19.78
C TYR A 551 0.66 2.14 -20.03
N TYR A 552 0.44 2.99 -19.03
CA TYR A 552 0.57 4.44 -19.10
C TYR A 552 1.22 4.97 -17.80
N PRO A 553 2.50 4.63 -17.52
CA PRO A 553 3.11 4.93 -16.22
C PRO A 553 3.21 6.44 -15.94
N GLN A 554 3.74 7.24 -16.87
CA GLN A 554 3.87 8.69 -16.72
C GLN A 554 2.51 9.36 -16.48
N TYR A 555 1.48 8.91 -17.19
CA TYR A 555 0.11 9.38 -17.02
C TYR A 555 -0.47 9.07 -15.64
N THR A 556 -0.01 7.98 -15.04
CA THR A 556 -0.51 7.46 -13.76
C THR A 556 0.21 8.10 -12.56
N TRP A 557 1.41 8.65 -12.74
CA TRP A 557 2.13 9.35 -11.66
C TRP A 557 1.34 10.53 -11.10
N GLN A 558 0.73 11.35 -11.97
CA GLN A 558 -0.14 12.44 -11.51
C GLN A 558 -1.41 11.94 -10.80
N LEU A 559 -1.95 10.78 -11.18
CA LEU A 559 -3.08 10.15 -10.47
C LEU A 559 -2.70 9.79 -9.04
N LEU A 560 -1.55 9.14 -8.86
CA LEU A 560 -1.04 8.77 -7.55
C LEU A 560 -0.95 9.98 -6.62
N LEU A 561 -0.38 11.09 -7.11
CA LEU A 561 -0.24 12.33 -6.33
C LEU A 561 -1.59 13.02 -6.06
N ARG A 562 -2.46 13.16 -7.06
CA ARG A 562 -3.75 13.87 -6.92
C ARG A 562 -4.77 13.12 -6.07
N LEU A 563 -4.67 11.79 -5.97
CA LEU A 563 -5.59 10.99 -5.14
C LEU A 563 -5.32 11.11 -3.63
N GLY A 564 -4.08 11.35 -3.20
CA GLY A 564 -3.73 11.48 -1.78
C GLY A 564 -3.98 10.23 -0.93
N LYS A 565 -3.90 9.03 -1.52
CA LYS A 565 -4.19 7.77 -0.81
C LYS A 565 -2.95 6.92 -0.62
N THR A 566 -2.41 6.93 0.60
CA THR A 566 -1.27 6.10 0.98
C THR A 566 -1.49 4.61 0.68
N ASP A 567 -2.69 4.07 0.89
CA ASP A 567 -2.95 2.64 0.63
C ASP A 567 -2.95 2.29 -0.86
N VAL A 568 -3.32 3.24 -1.73
CA VAL A 568 -3.18 3.09 -3.19
C VAL A 568 -1.70 3.06 -3.56
N VAL A 569 -0.89 3.99 -3.02
CA VAL A 569 0.57 3.99 -3.21
C VAL A 569 1.17 2.67 -2.78
N LYS A 570 0.77 2.12 -1.62
CA LYS A 570 1.33 0.88 -1.09
C LYS A 570 1.13 -0.33 -2.02
N LYS A 571 0.00 -0.36 -2.75
CA LYS A 571 -0.38 -1.40 -3.72
C LYS A 571 0.18 -1.17 -5.13
N CYS A 572 0.60 0.05 -5.46
CA CYS A 572 1.09 0.38 -6.80
C CYS A 572 2.62 0.44 -6.86
N ILE A 573 3.26 1.03 -5.85
CA ILE A 573 4.72 1.20 -5.79
C ILE A 573 5.31 0.05 -4.97
N THR A 574 5.44 -1.12 -5.58
CA THR A 574 6.01 -2.31 -4.96
C THR A 574 7.52 -2.42 -5.22
N ARG A 575 8.22 -3.37 -4.58
CA ARG A 575 9.62 -3.66 -4.92
C ARG A 575 9.78 -4.15 -6.36
N GLU A 576 8.74 -4.78 -6.91
CA GLU A 576 8.68 -5.09 -8.34
C GLU A 576 8.75 -3.84 -9.20
N TYR A 577 7.86 -2.90 -8.93
CA TYR A 577 7.69 -1.72 -9.75
C TYR A 577 8.98 -0.90 -9.74
N LEU A 578 9.59 -0.71 -8.55
CA LEU A 578 10.85 0.02 -8.38
C LEU A 578 12.05 -0.63 -9.07
N ARG A 579 11.94 -1.90 -9.48
CA ARG A 579 13.00 -2.65 -10.12
C ARG A 579 12.61 -3.15 -11.51
N SER A 580 11.60 -2.51 -12.11
CA SER A 580 11.24 -2.70 -13.51
C SER A 580 12.47 -2.47 -14.41
N GLU A 581 12.45 -3.03 -15.63
CA GLU A 581 13.63 -3.05 -16.51
C GLU A 581 14.13 -1.64 -16.93
N ASN A 582 13.38 -0.57 -16.65
CA ASN A 582 13.71 0.79 -17.06
C ASN A 582 14.10 1.69 -15.87
N ARG A 583 15.40 1.74 -15.56
CA ARG A 583 15.94 2.61 -14.50
C ARG A 583 15.64 4.09 -14.73
N GLU A 584 15.70 4.53 -15.99
CA GLU A 584 15.41 5.91 -16.40
C GLU A 584 14.00 6.32 -15.98
N GLU A 585 13.00 5.44 -16.14
CA GLU A 585 11.61 5.70 -15.72
C GLU A 585 11.49 5.87 -14.20
N ILE A 586 12.25 5.11 -13.42
CA ILE A 586 12.26 5.22 -11.95
C ILE A 586 12.94 6.52 -11.51
N ASP A 587 14.02 6.92 -12.18
CA ASP A 587 14.69 8.19 -11.90
C ASP A 587 13.81 9.40 -12.30
N GLU A 588 13.10 9.31 -13.43
CA GLU A 588 12.09 10.30 -13.84
C GLU A 588 10.95 10.41 -12.81
N LEU A 589 10.41 9.27 -12.32
CA LEU A 589 9.41 9.28 -11.27
C LEU A 589 9.93 9.96 -9.99
N PHE A 590 11.18 9.71 -9.62
CA PHE A 590 11.81 10.31 -8.45
C PHE A 590 11.84 11.83 -8.58
N GLU A 591 12.41 12.33 -9.69
CA GLU A 591 12.49 13.76 -9.95
C GLU A 591 11.11 14.40 -10.02
N TYR A 592 10.15 13.73 -10.65
CA TYR A 592 8.77 14.21 -10.74
C TYR A 592 8.13 14.39 -9.36
N VAL A 593 8.17 13.36 -8.49
CA VAL A 593 7.55 13.41 -7.16
C VAL A 593 8.33 14.35 -6.23
N TYR A 594 9.66 14.32 -6.29
CA TYR A 594 10.53 15.22 -5.53
C TYR A 594 10.19 16.69 -5.84
N ASN A 595 10.17 17.06 -7.12
CA ASN A 595 9.88 18.43 -7.55
C ASN A 595 8.44 18.84 -7.25
N ALA A 596 7.48 17.91 -7.36
CA ALA A 596 6.09 18.17 -6.99
C ALA A 596 5.93 18.59 -5.52
N ILE A 597 6.65 17.96 -4.58
CA ILE A 597 6.63 18.36 -3.18
C ILE A 597 7.42 19.65 -3.00
N MET A 598 8.68 19.66 -3.48
CA MET A 598 9.66 20.72 -3.28
C MET A 598 9.15 22.10 -3.75
N ASN A 599 8.55 22.16 -4.94
CA ASN A 599 8.05 23.41 -5.52
C ASN A 599 6.80 23.94 -4.80
N ASN A 600 6.12 23.11 -4.01
CA ASN A 600 4.83 23.44 -3.40
C ASN A 600 4.86 23.52 -1.87
N ILE A 601 6.02 23.33 -1.20
CA ILE A 601 6.15 23.28 0.27
C ILE A 601 5.51 24.50 0.96
N GLY A 602 5.75 25.72 0.46
CA GLY A 602 5.22 26.95 1.06
C GLY A 602 3.68 27.06 1.02
N LYS A 603 3.01 26.35 0.10
CA LYS A 603 1.55 26.25 0.03
C LYS A 603 1.03 25.11 0.90
N VAL A 604 1.70 23.96 0.87
CA VAL A 604 1.39 22.80 1.71
C VAL A 604 1.27 23.21 3.18
N GLN A 605 2.22 24.01 3.68
CA GLN A 605 2.25 24.48 5.08
C GLN A 605 0.93 25.15 5.52
N LYS A 606 0.24 25.83 4.59
CA LYS A 606 -0.97 26.62 4.88
C LYS A 606 -2.20 25.75 5.07
N TYR A 607 -2.26 24.59 4.42
CA TYR A 607 -3.44 23.74 4.41
C TYR A 607 -3.42 22.71 5.56
N ASP A 608 -4.58 22.33 6.03
CA ASP A 608 -4.79 21.27 6.99
C ASP A 608 -5.18 19.97 6.28
N PRO A 609 -4.42 18.86 6.46
CA PRO A 609 -4.72 17.58 5.82
C PRO A 609 -6.13 17.02 6.10
N TRP A 610 -6.70 17.30 7.26
CA TRP A 610 -8.00 16.74 7.67
C TRP A 610 -9.16 17.54 7.10
N TYR A 611 -9.02 18.87 7.09
CA TYR A 611 -10.09 19.78 6.71
C TYR A 611 -10.04 20.16 5.23
N ASP A 612 -8.87 20.43 4.66
CA ASP A 612 -8.80 21.00 3.31
C ASP A 612 -8.92 19.94 2.22
N GLN A 613 -8.15 18.85 2.32
CA GLN A 613 -8.14 17.71 1.37
C GLN A 613 -8.20 18.15 -0.10
N ASN A 614 -7.23 18.99 -0.47
CA ASN A 614 -7.00 19.49 -1.83
C ASN A 614 -5.70 18.91 -2.40
N VAL A 615 -5.36 19.29 -3.64
CA VAL A 615 -4.16 18.79 -4.33
C VAL A 615 -2.85 19.01 -3.54
N TYR A 616 -2.71 20.10 -2.79
CA TYR A 616 -1.51 20.37 -1.98
C TYR A 616 -1.35 19.36 -0.85
N THR A 617 -2.44 19.04 -0.16
CA THR A 617 -2.44 17.99 0.88
C THR A 617 -2.23 16.60 0.26
N SER A 618 -2.85 16.32 -0.89
CA SER A 618 -2.76 15.02 -1.57
C SER A 618 -1.35 14.70 -2.09
N ILE A 619 -0.64 15.69 -2.64
CA ILE A 619 0.76 15.52 -3.08
C ILE A 619 1.64 15.07 -1.92
N VAL A 620 1.42 15.56 -0.70
CA VAL A 620 2.20 15.13 0.46
C VAL A 620 1.76 13.75 0.96
N GLU A 621 0.45 13.51 1.07
CA GLU A 621 -0.11 12.23 1.54
C GLU A 621 0.25 11.02 0.66
N SER A 622 0.42 11.25 -0.65
CA SER A 622 0.88 10.23 -1.60
C SER A 622 2.37 10.33 -1.94
N GLY A 623 2.91 11.54 -2.11
CA GLY A 623 4.28 11.75 -2.54
C GLY A 623 5.31 11.31 -1.51
N ILE A 624 5.07 11.60 -0.21
CA ILE A 624 5.97 11.13 0.85
C ILE A 624 6.06 9.59 0.87
N PRO A 625 4.95 8.82 0.86
CA PRO A 625 5.02 7.37 0.81
C PRO A 625 5.64 6.81 -0.49
N ILE A 626 5.52 7.51 -1.62
CA ILE A 626 6.23 7.13 -2.84
C ILE A 626 7.73 7.26 -2.61
N LEU A 627 8.20 8.45 -2.21
CA LEU A 627 9.63 8.72 -1.97
C LEU A 627 10.22 7.83 -0.86
N GLU A 628 9.44 7.54 0.19
CA GLU A 628 9.79 6.60 1.26
C GLU A 628 10.16 5.23 0.71
N ARG A 629 9.40 4.72 -0.26
CA ARG A 629 9.63 3.43 -0.90
C ARG A 629 10.78 3.49 -1.89
N MET A 630 10.90 4.59 -2.62
CA MET A 630 11.97 4.79 -3.60
C MET A 630 13.35 4.80 -2.95
N CYS A 631 13.47 5.17 -1.65
CA CYS A 631 14.71 5.08 -0.87
C CYS A 631 15.45 3.73 -1.04
N ALA A 632 14.71 2.64 -1.33
CA ALA A 632 15.27 1.31 -1.50
C ALA A 632 16.11 1.15 -2.77
N VAL A 633 16.03 2.09 -3.71
CA VAL A 633 16.71 2.01 -5.02
C VAL A 633 17.44 3.29 -5.41
N LEU A 634 17.43 4.35 -4.60
CA LEU A 634 18.04 5.63 -4.96
C LEU A 634 19.56 5.56 -5.09
N ASP A 635 20.08 6.31 -6.06
CA ASP A 635 21.52 6.53 -6.19
C ASP A 635 22.05 7.52 -5.14
N SER A 636 23.37 7.74 -5.14
CA SER A 636 24.07 8.62 -4.20
C SER A 636 23.63 10.10 -4.25
N VAL A 637 23.29 10.61 -5.44
CA VAL A 637 22.88 12.01 -5.67
C VAL A 637 21.44 12.19 -5.20
N GLN A 638 20.56 11.26 -5.56
CA GLN A 638 19.16 11.23 -5.15
C GLN A 638 19.02 11.04 -3.63
N GLN A 639 19.85 10.20 -3.00
CA GLN A 639 19.93 10.09 -1.54
C GLN A 639 20.29 11.44 -0.89
N GLY A 640 21.22 12.19 -1.48
CA GLY A 640 21.56 13.54 -1.04
C GLY A 640 20.36 14.50 -1.13
N LYS A 641 19.62 14.48 -2.26
CA LYS A 641 18.38 15.26 -2.44
C LYS A 641 17.31 14.90 -1.41
N MET A 642 17.16 13.62 -1.08
CA MET A 642 16.20 13.15 -0.06
C MET A 642 16.50 13.70 1.34
N ILE A 643 17.78 13.77 1.72
CA ILE A 643 18.18 14.44 2.97
C ILE A 643 17.81 15.92 2.94
N ASP A 644 18.07 16.62 1.82
CA ASP A 644 17.75 18.04 1.69
C ASP A 644 16.24 18.29 1.81
N LEU A 645 15.41 17.49 1.14
CA LEU A 645 13.96 17.56 1.24
C LEU A 645 13.48 17.28 2.66
N MET A 646 13.99 16.22 3.31
CA MET A 646 13.67 15.91 4.70
C MET A 646 13.97 17.09 5.63
N ILE A 647 15.16 17.69 5.51
CA ILE A 647 15.57 18.86 6.30
C ILE A 647 14.61 20.03 6.08
N GLN A 648 14.20 20.28 4.84
CA GLN A 648 13.31 21.39 4.52
C GLN A 648 11.89 21.15 5.03
N LEU A 649 11.34 19.95 4.87
CA LEU A 649 10.02 19.59 5.42
C LEU A 649 9.98 19.75 6.95
N ILE A 650 11.07 19.37 7.64
CA ILE A 650 11.25 19.60 9.08
C ILE A 650 11.37 21.10 9.40
N GLY A 651 12.18 21.82 8.63
CA GLY A 651 12.49 23.23 8.85
C GLY A 651 11.29 24.15 8.68
N GLU A 652 10.49 23.90 7.66
CA GLU A 652 9.30 24.69 7.32
C GLU A 652 8.04 24.22 8.05
N ASN A 653 8.10 23.13 8.81
CA ASN A 653 6.92 22.49 9.43
C ASN A 653 5.80 22.24 8.39
N ALA A 654 6.19 21.75 7.21
CA ALA A 654 5.28 21.61 6.08
C ALA A 654 4.31 20.43 6.26
N VAL A 655 4.72 19.38 6.97
CA VAL A 655 3.92 18.16 7.17
C VAL A 655 3.36 18.14 8.59
N LYS A 656 2.05 18.33 8.73
CA LYS A 656 1.36 18.35 10.02
C LYS A 656 1.04 16.96 10.58
N ASP A 657 0.91 15.93 9.73
CA ASP A 657 0.79 14.54 10.18
C ASP A 657 2.18 13.97 10.53
N GLN A 658 2.49 13.95 11.83
CA GLN A 658 3.78 13.43 12.31
C GLN A 658 3.94 11.93 12.08
N ARG A 659 2.89 11.13 11.90
CA ARG A 659 3.05 9.69 11.56
C ARG A 659 3.68 9.54 10.18
N LEU A 660 3.25 10.37 9.24
CA LEU A 660 3.77 10.41 7.88
C LEU A 660 5.22 10.90 7.87
N LEU A 661 5.49 12.03 8.54
CA LEU A 661 6.83 12.61 8.59
C LEU A 661 7.83 11.72 9.35
N ASN A 662 7.46 11.15 10.50
CA ASN A 662 8.35 10.27 11.27
C ASN A 662 8.75 9.03 10.46
N LYS A 663 7.80 8.43 9.73
CA LYS A 663 8.09 7.29 8.85
C LYS A 663 9.05 7.67 7.73
N PHE A 664 8.85 8.84 7.13
CA PHE A 664 9.75 9.38 6.11
C PHE A 664 11.17 9.62 6.65
N ILE A 665 11.30 10.28 7.80
CA ILE A 665 12.59 10.50 8.48
C ILE A 665 13.30 9.17 8.72
N SER A 666 12.60 8.19 9.28
CA SER A 666 13.15 6.86 9.53
C SER A 666 13.63 6.17 8.26
N SER A 667 12.83 6.19 7.18
CA SER A 667 13.20 5.56 5.92
C SER A 667 14.40 6.23 5.25
N VAL A 668 14.43 7.57 5.19
CA VAL A 668 15.58 8.32 4.64
C VAL A 668 16.85 8.03 5.44
N MET A 669 16.79 8.12 6.77
CA MET A 669 17.96 7.93 7.63
C MET A 669 18.47 6.48 7.61
N ASN A 670 17.60 5.48 7.52
CA ASN A 670 18.02 4.07 7.53
C ASN A 670 18.51 3.55 6.16
N GLN A 671 18.05 4.15 5.06
CA GLN A 671 18.37 3.67 3.71
C GLN A 671 19.44 4.52 3.01
N THR A 672 19.78 5.70 3.53
CA THR A 672 20.88 6.51 3.01
C THR A 672 22.23 5.96 3.48
N ALA A 673 23.20 5.90 2.56
CA ALA A 673 24.55 5.45 2.89
C ALA A 673 25.26 6.43 3.86
N ASP A 674 26.10 5.91 4.75
CA ASP A 674 26.79 6.70 5.78
C ASP A 674 27.71 7.78 5.20
N TYR A 675 28.36 7.52 4.06
CA TYR A 675 29.20 8.52 3.40
C TYR A 675 28.38 9.72 2.88
N ILE A 676 27.12 9.51 2.48
CA ILE A 676 26.20 10.60 2.07
C ILE A 676 25.69 11.36 3.30
N LYS A 677 25.30 10.66 4.37
CA LYS A 677 24.97 11.32 5.65
C LYS A 677 26.13 12.22 6.11
N ARG A 678 27.38 11.74 5.97
CA ARG A 678 28.59 12.51 6.28
C ARG A 678 28.69 13.80 5.49
N THR A 679 28.43 13.79 4.17
CA THR A 679 28.52 15.02 3.37
C THR A 679 27.44 16.05 3.75
N LYS A 680 26.30 15.59 4.27
CA LYS A 680 25.17 16.42 4.71
C LYS A 680 25.16 16.72 6.21
N ILE A 681 26.18 16.34 6.97
CA ILE A 681 26.13 16.34 8.44
C ILE A 681 25.90 17.74 9.05
N ASN A 682 26.52 18.79 8.48
CA ASN A 682 26.32 20.16 8.97
C ASN A 682 24.86 20.59 8.79
N ALA A 683 24.25 20.28 7.64
CA ALA A 683 22.85 20.60 7.37
C ALA A 683 21.91 19.84 8.33
N LEU A 684 22.15 18.54 8.54
CA LEU A 684 21.41 17.71 9.49
C LEU A 684 21.48 18.27 10.92
N LEU A 685 22.67 18.67 11.38
CA LEU A 685 22.85 19.25 12.72
C LEU A 685 22.12 20.59 12.89
N THR A 686 21.92 21.34 11.80
CA THR A 686 21.22 22.64 11.81
C THR A 686 19.71 22.55 11.57
N CYS A 687 19.17 21.37 11.23
CA CYS A 687 17.73 21.23 10.99
C CYS A 687 16.91 21.57 12.25
N SER A 688 15.65 22.01 12.06
CA SER A 688 14.85 22.61 13.14
C SER A 688 14.66 21.67 14.34
N MET A 689 15.04 22.17 15.53
CA MET A 689 14.86 21.53 16.83
C MET A 689 13.60 22.01 17.58
N LYS A 690 12.81 22.88 16.94
CA LYS A 690 11.59 23.42 17.56
C LYS A 690 10.53 22.33 17.63
N GLU A 691 9.63 22.46 18.61
CA GLU A 691 8.40 21.68 18.62
C GLU A 691 7.59 22.00 17.36
N ARG A 692 7.19 20.95 16.64
CA ARG A 692 6.37 21.04 15.43
C ARG A 692 4.89 20.99 15.78
N GLU A 693 4.09 21.61 14.92
CA GLU A 693 2.63 21.49 15.03
C GLU A 693 2.22 20.03 14.83
N ASN A 694 1.37 19.53 15.73
CA ASN A 694 1.03 18.12 15.80
C ASN A 694 -0.46 17.95 16.10
N ILE A 695 -1.20 17.53 15.09
CA ILE A 695 -2.67 17.39 15.15
C ILE A 695 -3.08 16.15 15.99
N LEU A 696 -2.18 15.17 16.17
CA LEU A 696 -2.52 13.85 16.74
C LEU A 696 -1.81 13.53 18.07
N GLY A 697 -1.01 14.45 18.61
CA GLY A 697 -0.22 14.19 19.82
C GLY A 697 0.86 13.11 19.65
N VAL A 698 1.23 12.76 18.41
CA VAL A 698 2.30 11.77 18.11
C VAL A 698 3.67 12.39 18.38
N VAL A 699 4.53 11.72 19.15
CA VAL A 699 5.88 12.22 19.48
C VAL A 699 6.66 12.52 18.18
N GLN A 700 7.24 13.72 18.09
CA GLN A 700 8.05 14.10 16.93
C GLN A 700 9.38 13.33 16.94
N LEU A 701 9.74 12.76 15.79
CA LEU A 701 11.03 12.11 15.59
C LEU A 701 12.07 13.12 15.09
N ASP A 702 13.26 13.11 15.67
CA ASP A 702 14.43 13.81 15.16
C ASP A 702 15.28 12.87 14.27
N PRO A 703 15.92 13.36 13.20
CA PRO A 703 16.83 12.53 12.39
C PRO A 703 17.93 11.85 13.22
N PHE A 704 18.34 12.45 14.34
CA PHE A 704 19.37 11.89 15.22
C PHE A 704 18.86 10.78 16.16
N ASP A 705 17.54 10.63 16.32
CA ASP A 705 16.94 9.53 17.10
C ASP A 705 17.03 8.19 16.34
N VAL A 706 17.02 8.23 15.01
CA VAL A 706 17.12 7.07 14.09
C VAL A 706 18.43 7.08 13.30
N PHE A 707 19.43 7.81 13.79
CA PHE A 707 20.74 7.86 13.16
C PHE A 707 21.47 6.53 13.41
N THR A 708 21.27 5.61 12.48
CA THR A 708 21.98 4.35 12.42
C THR A 708 23.34 4.59 11.75
N GLU A 709 24.41 4.33 12.49
CA GLU A 709 25.77 4.20 11.96
C GLU A 709 26.23 2.76 12.17
N TYR A 710 26.92 2.19 11.17
CA TYR A 710 27.69 1.00 11.43
C TYR A 710 28.85 1.38 12.36
N GLU A 711 29.19 0.56 13.36
CA GLU A 711 30.34 0.85 14.25
C GLU A 711 31.63 1.11 13.46
N LEU A 712 31.76 0.45 12.31
CA LEU A 712 32.87 0.60 11.37
C LEU A 712 32.86 1.92 10.59
N SER A 713 31.73 2.63 10.53
CA SER A 713 31.60 3.96 9.94
C SER A 713 32.03 5.09 10.87
N ASN A 714 32.20 4.84 12.18
CA ASN A 714 32.54 5.88 13.15
C ASN A 714 33.80 6.72 12.77
N PRO A 715 34.89 6.13 12.21
CA PRO A 715 36.03 6.90 11.70
C PRO A 715 35.67 7.93 10.61
N LEU A 716 34.66 7.65 9.78
CA LEU A 716 34.20 8.57 8.73
C LEU A 716 33.68 9.86 9.36
N TYR A 717 32.85 9.77 10.40
CA TYR A 717 32.28 10.93 11.09
C TYR A 717 33.29 11.65 11.97
N ARG A 718 34.25 10.93 12.57
CA ARG A 718 35.41 11.54 13.27
C ARG A 718 36.24 12.44 12.34
N LYS A 719 36.39 12.06 11.07
CA LYS A 719 37.10 12.87 10.06
C LYS A 719 36.25 13.99 9.46
N ALA A 720 34.93 13.98 9.66
CA ALA A 720 34.03 14.98 9.06
C ALA A 720 34.31 16.40 9.58
N HIS A 721 34.29 17.39 8.68
CA HIS A 721 34.42 18.79 9.05
C HIS A 721 33.09 19.32 9.61
N LEU A 722 33.11 19.81 10.86
CA LEU A 722 31.98 20.47 11.50
C LEU A 722 32.30 21.94 11.76
N GLU A 723 31.37 22.82 11.43
CA GLU A 723 31.54 24.24 11.72
C GLU A 723 31.41 24.49 13.24
N PRO A 724 32.41 25.11 13.91
CA PRO A 724 32.37 25.33 15.37
C PRO A 724 31.14 26.12 15.85
N ARG A 725 30.59 26.98 14.97
CA ARG A 725 29.39 27.77 15.24
C ARG A 725 28.15 26.89 15.45
N ILE A 726 28.05 25.75 14.77
CA ILE A 726 26.93 24.81 14.87
C ILE A 726 26.89 24.19 16.27
N ILE A 727 28.02 23.69 16.76
CA ILE A 727 28.11 23.09 18.10
C ILE A 727 27.71 24.14 19.16
N LYS A 728 28.26 25.36 19.05
CA LYS A 728 27.89 26.46 19.95
C LYS A 728 26.39 26.79 19.90
N ALA A 729 25.78 26.76 18.71
CA ALA A 729 24.35 27.00 18.54
C ALA A 729 23.50 25.91 19.23
N ILE A 730 23.86 24.63 19.10
CA ILE A 730 23.16 23.51 19.74
C ILE A 730 23.16 23.66 21.28
N PHE A 731 24.31 24.01 21.87
CA PHE A 731 24.39 24.28 23.32
C PHE A 731 23.58 25.51 23.76
N ASN A 732 23.54 26.58 22.96
CA ASN A 732 22.71 27.75 23.26
C ASN A 732 21.21 27.44 23.18
N ILE A 733 20.82 26.59 22.24
CA ILE A 733 19.46 26.10 22.05
C ILE A 733 19.04 25.23 23.24
N GLY A 734 19.88 24.31 23.71
CA GLY A 734 19.60 23.45 24.86
C GLY A 734 19.31 24.20 26.19
N LYS A 735 19.66 25.49 26.28
CA LYS A 735 19.37 26.34 27.43
C LYS A 735 17.98 27.00 27.39
N GLN A 736 17.23 26.86 26.29
CA GLN A 736 15.94 27.52 26.07
C GLN A 736 14.76 26.60 26.41
N GLN A 737 13.69 27.15 27.00
CA GLN A 737 12.53 26.37 27.49
C GLN A 737 11.56 25.87 26.40
N LYS A 738 11.53 26.46 25.20
CA LYS A 738 10.56 26.16 24.13
C LYS A 738 11.09 25.20 23.04
N ILE A 739 11.99 24.28 23.40
CA ILE A 739 12.71 23.43 22.45
C ILE A 739 12.54 21.96 22.83
N ASN A 740 12.46 21.09 21.82
CA ASN A 740 12.42 19.66 22.06
C ASN A 740 13.77 19.19 22.65
N ARG A 741 13.79 18.98 23.97
CA ARG A 741 14.96 18.53 24.73
C ARG A 741 15.57 17.25 24.16
N THR A 742 14.73 16.30 23.75
CA THR A 742 15.17 15.03 23.14
C THR A 742 16.03 15.28 21.91
N SER A 743 15.57 16.13 20.99
CA SER A 743 16.27 16.46 19.75
C SER A 743 17.66 17.08 19.99
N VAL A 744 17.79 17.91 21.03
CA VAL A 744 19.07 18.51 21.41
C VAL A 744 20.02 17.45 21.95
N LEU A 745 19.55 16.60 22.87
CA LEU A 745 20.34 15.54 23.48
C LEU A 745 20.78 14.47 22.46
N ALA A 746 19.92 14.13 21.51
CA ALA A 746 20.25 13.22 20.40
C ALA A 746 21.47 13.71 19.60
N ARG A 747 21.47 14.98 19.19
CA ARG A 747 22.60 15.61 18.47
C ARG A 747 23.86 15.69 19.31
N MET A 748 23.74 16.14 20.57
CA MET A 748 24.88 16.22 21.48
C MET A 748 25.50 14.84 21.75
N GLY A 749 24.66 13.82 21.91
CA GLY A 749 25.06 12.44 22.08
C GLY A 749 25.87 11.91 20.90
N GLN A 750 25.47 12.19 19.67
CA GLN A 750 26.26 11.80 18.49
C GLN A 750 27.57 12.60 18.35
N LEU A 751 27.53 13.92 18.59
CA LEU A 751 28.75 14.74 18.60
C LEU A 751 29.78 14.25 19.63
N TYR A 752 29.31 13.80 20.79
CA TYR A 752 30.13 13.17 21.81
C TYR A 752 30.73 11.85 21.30
N THR A 753 29.91 10.95 20.73
CA THR A 753 30.36 9.67 20.16
C THR A 753 31.42 9.84 19.06
N TRP A 754 31.33 10.92 18.27
CA TRP A 754 32.31 11.25 17.24
C TRP A 754 33.54 12.02 17.75
N GLY A 755 33.66 12.27 19.07
CA GLY A 755 34.78 13.00 19.66
C GLY A 755 34.87 14.46 19.18
N LYS A 756 33.73 15.11 18.91
CA LYS A 756 33.65 16.48 18.38
C LYS A 756 33.46 17.54 19.46
N LEU A 757 33.22 17.13 20.70
CA LEU A 757 33.06 18.03 21.83
C LEU A 757 34.39 18.29 22.51
N THR A 758 34.60 19.54 22.93
CA THR A 758 35.69 19.92 23.85
C THR A 758 35.38 19.42 25.26
N ARG A 759 36.40 19.36 26.13
CA ARG A 759 36.20 18.89 27.51
C ARG A 759 35.18 19.73 28.28
N GLU A 760 35.16 21.06 28.08
CA GLU A 760 34.13 21.92 28.71
C GLU A 760 32.72 21.61 28.18
N GLN A 761 32.59 21.27 26.89
CA GLN A 761 31.30 20.91 26.28
C GLN A 761 30.80 19.53 26.73
N GLU A 762 31.69 18.56 26.95
CA GLU A 762 31.33 17.25 27.49
C GLU A 762 30.71 17.38 28.89
N VAL A 763 31.33 18.19 29.75
CA VAL A 763 30.82 18.46 31.11
C VAL A 763 29.43 19.11 31.02
N ALA A 764 29.30 20.17 30.21
CA ALA A 764 28.01 20.84 30.02
C ALA A 764 26.93 19.93 29.43
N PHE A 765 27.29 18.98 28.56
CA PHE A 765 26.35 17.99 28.04
C PHE A 765 25.90 17.02 29.14
N GLY A 766 26.83 16.53 29.97
CA GLY A 766 26.50 15.67 31.11
C GLY A 766 25.55 16.36 32.09
N GLU A 767 25.81 17.62 32.45
CA GLU A 767 24.92 18.40 33.31
C GLU A 767 23.50 18.51 32.72
N LEU A 768 23.39 18.79 31.41
CA LEU A 768 22.10 18.93 30.73
C LEU A 768 21.34 17.60 30.58
N LEU A 769 22.06 16.51 30.30
CA LEU A 769 21.50 15.17 30.17
C LEU A 769 20.85 14.72 31.49
N TRP A 770 21.53 14.99 32.61
CA TRP A 770 21.10 14.55 33.94
C TRP A 770 20.25 15.59 34.71
N SER A 771 19.97 16.74 34.12
CA SER A 771 19.17 17.81 34.76
C SER A 771 17.69 17.46 34.95
N LYS A 772 17.17 16.49 34.19
CA LYS A 772 15.77 16.03 34.25
C LYS A 772 15.74 14.51 34.27
N LEU A 773 15.18 13.96 35.34
CA LEU A 773 15.16 12.52 35.59
C LEU A 773 13.71 11.99 35.58
N ASN A 774 13.55 10.76 35.12
CA ASN A 774 12.30 10.03 35.24
C ASN A 774 12.06 9.62 36.70
N GLU A 775 10.83 9.80 37.19
CA GLU A 775 10.49 9.58 38.61
C GLU A 775 10.69 8.12 39.04
N ASP A 776 10.43 7.16 38.16
CA ASP A 776 10.50 5.73 38.46
C ASP A 776 11.93 5.18 38.37
N THR A 777 12.66 5.52 37.32
CA THR A 777 14.00 4.94 37.07
C THR A 777 15.13 5.77 37.66
N GLN A 778 14.90 7.05 37.96
CA GLN A 778 15.94 8.02 38.35
C GLN A 778 17.07 8.18 37.31
N LEU A 779 16.80 7.75 36.06
CA LEU A 779 17.63 7.94 34.88
C LEU A 779 17.16 9.18 34.08
N PRO A 780 17.96 9.69 33.13
CA PRO A 780 17.53 10.77 32.25
C PRO A 780 16.17 10.48 31.62
N ASP A 781 15.27 11.48 31.65
CA ASP A 781 13.90 11.37 31.13
C ASP A 781 13.87 11.31 29.59
N LEU A 782 14.21 10.13 29.05
CA LEU A 782 14.40 9.80 27.64
C LEU A 782 13.97 8.34 27.38
N GLU A 783 12.68 8.05 27.43
CA GLU A 783 12.11 6.69 27.36
C GLU A 783 12.40 5.94 26.05
N GLN A 784 12.67 6.67 24.96
CA GLN A 784 13.00 6.14 23.64
C GLN A 784 14.46 5.65 23.50
N TYR A 785 15.31 5.83 24.52
CA TYR A 785 16.71 5.40 24.49
C TYR A 785 16.96 4.15 25.32
N TYR A 786 17.85 3.29 24.84
CA TYR A 786 18.32 2.15 25.61
C TYR A 786 19.19 2.60 26.80
N PHE A 787 19.09 1.93 27.94
CA PHE A 787 19.81 2.34 29.17
C PHE A 787 21.33 2.31 29.01
N PHE A 788 21.88 1.44 28.14
CA PHE A 788 23.32 1.38 27.87
C PHE A 788 23.87 2.71 27.34
N VAL A 789 23.03 3.55 26.72
CA VAL A 789 23.43 4.85 26.20
C VAL A 789 23.89 5.77 27.33
N PHE A 790 23.25 5.70 28.49
CA PHE A 790 23.62 6.51 29.66
C PHE A 790 24.91 6.06 30.35
N MET A 791 25.43 4.86 30.03
CA MET A 791 26.79 4.45 30.40
C MET A 791 27.85 5.04 29.47
N LYS A 792 27.50 5.28 28.20
CA LYS A 792 28.43 5.82 27.21
C LYS A 792 28.52 7.34 27.28
N TRP A 793 27.39 8.02 27.44
CA TRP A 793 27.30 9.47 27.49
C TRP A 793 27.83 10.06 28.81
N PRO A 794 28.30 11.33 28.81
CA PRO A 794 28.88 11.94 29.98
C PRO A 794 27.86 12.11 31.11
N HIS A 795 28.37 12.07 32.35
CA HIS A 795 27.60 12.27 33.56
C HIS A 795 28.37 13.16 34.54
N PRO A 796 27.68 13.88 35.44
CA PRO A 796 28.31 14.56 36.57
C PRO A 796 29.08 13.59 37.48
N GLU A 797 30.13 14.07 38.15
CA GLU A 797 30.98 13.24 39.01
C GLU A 797 30.22 12.64 40.20
N GLU A 798 29.14 13.28 40.66
CA GLU A 798 28.32 12.82 41.78
C GLU A 798 27.31 11.72 41.40
N ILE A 799 27.15 11.45 40.10
CA ILE A 799 26.22 10.45 39.60
C ILE A 799 27.01 9.18 39.26
N ASP A 800 26.58 8.06 39.83
CA ASP A 800 26.97 6.72 39.40
C ASP A 800 25.87 6.14 38.47
N PRO A 801 26.05 6.15 37.14
CA PRO A 801 25.07 5.62 36.21
C PRO A 801 24.87 4.10 36.38
N LEU A 802 25.93 3.36 36.70
CA LEU A 802 25.89 1.91 36.83
C LEU A 802 24.96 1.51 37.98
N GLU A 803 25.12 2.13 39.14
CA GLU A 803 24.27 1.85 40.30
C GLU A 803 22.79 2.17 40.01
N ARG A 804 22.51 3.30 39.35
CA ARG A 804 21.14 3.71 39.01
C ARG A 804 20.49 2.79 37.97
N ILE A 805 21.23 2.41 36.92
CA ILE A 805 20.72 1.49 35.89
C ILE A 805 20.43 0.12 36.50
N LYS A 806 21.32 -0.41 37.35
CA LYS A 806 21.07 -1.67 38.07
C LYS A 806 19.79 -1.61 38.91
N LYS A 807 19.57 -0.52 39.66
CA LYS A 807 18.33 -0.30 40.42
C LYS A 807 17.09 -0.19 39.53
N SER A 808 17.22 0.32 38.31
CA SER A 808 16.11 0.38 37.35
C SER A 808 15.70 -1.00 36.82
N PHE A 809 16.66 -1.92 36.63
CA PHE A 809 16.37 -3.30 36.25
C PHE A 809 15.85 -4.13 37.43
N ILE A 810 16.40 -3.91 38.62
CA ILE A 810 16.12 -4.70 39.82
C ILE A 810 15.28 -3.87 40.79
N SER A 811 13.95 -4.04 40.71
CA SER A 811 13.02 -3.41 41.66
C SER A 811 11.75 -4.23 41.87
N GLU A 812 11.08 -4.03 43.00
CA GLU A 812 9.77 -4.65 43.27
C GLU A 812 8.69 -4.21 42.28
N LYS A 813 8.81 -2.99 41.74
CA LYS A 813 7.93 -2.46 40.69
C LYS A 813 8.05 -3.27 39.39
N VAL A 814 9.26 -3.66 38.99
CA VAL A 814 9.46 -4.52 37.82
C VAL A 814 8.74 -5.85 38.00
N SER A 815 8.91 -6.49 39.18
CA SER A 815 8.28 -7.76 39.53
C SER A 815 6.74 -7.72 39.56
N SER A 816 6.12 -6.55 39.73
CA SER A 816 4.66 -6.40 39.69
C SER A 816 4.15 -5.98 38.31
N LYS A 817 4.89 -5.12 37.59
CA LYS A 817 4.51 -4.58 36.27
C LYS A 817 4.47 -5.66 35.18
N TRP A 818 5.40 -6.62 35.16
CA TRP A 818 5.42 -7.64 34.10
C TRP A 818 4.15 -8.52 34.08
N LYS A 819 3.48 -8.71 35.22
CA LYS A 819 2.20 -9.45 35.29
C LYS A 819 1.07 -8.71 34.60
N GLU A 820 1.13 -7.38 34.55
CA GLU A 820 0.21 -6.53 33.79
C GLU A 820 0.58 -6.51 32.30
N ASP A 821 1.88 -6.50 31.98
CA ASP A 821 2.37 -6.49 30.59
C ASP A 821 1.99 -7.76 29.83
N ILE A 822 2.01 -8.94 30.46
CA ILE A 822 1.49 -10.20 29.87
C ILE A 822 0.03 -10.06 29.42
N ARG A 823 -0.74 -9.14 30.01
CA ARG A 823 -2.15 -8.88 29.68
C ARG A 823 -2.35 -7.82 28.58
N GLY A 824 -1.26 -7.33 27.96
CA GLY A 824 -1.30 -6.66 26.66
C GLY A 824 -1.64 -5.16 26.64
N ARG A 825 -1.12 -4.34 27.57
CA ARG A 825 -1.50 -2.91 27.63
C ARG A 825 -0.64 -1.92 26.84
N ASN A 826 0.64 -2.14 26.56
CA ASN A 826 1.49 -1.12 25.90
C ASN A 826 2.33 -1.69 24.73
N PHE A 827 2.28 -1.04 23.57
CA PHE A 827 2.97 -1.44 22.32
C PHE A 827 4.05 -0.43 21.85
N THR A 828 4.26 0.68 22.58
CA THR A 828 5.03 1.84 22.09
C THR A 828 6.36 2.08 22.82
N GLU A 829 6.70 1.29 23.83
CA GLU A 829 7.92 1.42 24.65
C GLU A 829 8.89 0.27 24.34
N ILE A 830 10.21 0.54 24.37
CA ILE A 830 11.24 -0.51 24.32
C ILE A 830 10.98 -1.45 25.50
N SER A 831 10.70 -2.72 25.21
CA SER A 831 10.34 -3.66 26.27
C SER A 831 11.49 -3.88 27.26
N TYR A 832 11.16 -4.10 28.54
CA TYR A 832 12.13 -4.40 29.59
C TYR A 832 13.12 -5.53 29.21
N TRP A 833 12.61 -6.59 28.57
CA TRP A 833 13.43 -7.72 28.13
C TRP A 833 14.43 -7.34 27.04
N GLU A 834 14.03 -6.45 26.14
CA GLU A 834 14.91 -5.95 25.09
C GLU A 834 16.00 -5.03 25.65
N GLN A 835 15.64 -4.14 26.58
CA GLN A 835 16.62 -3.33 27.33
C GLN A 835 17.68 -4.21 28.00
N LEU A 836 17.26 -5.28 28.67
CA LEU A 836 18.17 -6.21 29.36
C LEU A 836 19.07 -6.97 28.36
N ALA A 837 18.49 -7.45 27.25
CA ALA A 837 19.23 -8.17 26.22
C ALA A 837 20.33 -7.30 25.60
N VAL A 838 20.02 -6.04 25.30
CA VAL A 838 20.99 -5.08 24.74
C VAL A 838 22.03 -4.68 25.78
N TRP A 839 21.65 -4.48 27.05
CA TRP A 839 22.59 -4.20 28.14
C TRP A 839 23.65 -5.28 28.28
N ASN A 840 23.23 -6.54 28.30
CA ASN A 840 24.12 -7.69 28.47
C ASN A 840 25.12 -7.87 27.32
N ARG A 841 24.84 -7.32 26.13
CA ARG A 841 25.81 -7.33 25.02
C ARG A 841 27.10 -6.59 25.37
N TYR A 842 27.03 -5.59 26.25
CA TYR A 842 28.17 -4.72 26.60
C TYR A 842 28.62 -4.86 28.06
N TYR A 843 27.70 -5.14 28.98
CA TYR A 843 27.92 -5.02 30.42
C TYR A 843 27.47 -6.26 31.21
N VAL A 844 27.50 -7.45 30.61
CA VAL A 844 27.10 -8.71 31.28
C VAL A 844 27.93 -9.00 32.54
N ASP A 845 29.22 -8.65 32.53
CA ASP A 845 30.14 -8.93 33.63
C ASP A 845 29.94 -8.02 34.84
N GLU A 846 29.17 -6.92 34.68
CA GLU A 846 28.85 -6.01 35.78
C GLU A 846 27.86 -6.61 36.77
N TRP A 847 27.13 -7.68 36.41
CA TRP A 847 26.16 -8.32 37.31
C TRP A 847 26.84 -9.19 38.36
N SER A 848 26.53 -8.94 39.63
CA SER A 848 26.94 -9.79 40.75
C SER A 848 26.17 -11.13 40.77
N ALA A 849 26.70 -12.11 41.49
CA ALA A 849 26.05 -13.42 41.64
C ALA A 849 24.62 -13.31 42.22
N LYS A 850 24.41 -12.43 43.21
CA LYS A 850 23.08 -12.21 43.82
C LYS A 850 22.09 -11.58 42.84
N GLU A 851 22.53 -10.65 42.00
CA GLU A 851 21.69 -10.02 40.98
C GLU A 851 21.32 -11.03 39.88
N LYS A 852 22.26 -11.90 39.48
CA LYS A 852 22.01 -13.01 38.55
C LYS A 852 20.98 -14.00 39.11
N GLU A 853 21.06 -14.35 40.39
CA GLU A 853 20.06 -15.18 41.07
C GLU A 853 18.68 -14.50 41.05
N TRP A 854 18.60 -13.18 41.30
CA TRP A 854 17.36 -12.43 41.24
C TRP A 854 16.70 -12.49 39.85
N PHE A 855 17.48 -12.29 38.77
CA PHE A 855 16.96 -12.43 37.41
C PHE A 855 16.44 -13.84 37.15
N LEU A 856 17.17 -14.86 37.62
CA LEU A 856 16.79 -16.25 37.41
C LEU A 856 15.48 -16.60 38.15
N GLU A 857 15.26 -16.04 39.34
CA GLU A 857 13.97 -16.12 40.05
C GLU A 857 12.85 -15.38 39.33
N LEU A 858 13.13 -14.18 38.82
CA LEU A 858 12.19 -13.42 38.00
C LEU A 858 11.75 -14.24 36.77
N PHE A 859 12.71 -14.78 36.00
CA PHE A 859 12.44 -15.60 34.83
C PHE A 859 11.62 -16.85 35.16
N ILE A 860 11.94 -17.56 36.25
CA ILE A 860 11.17 -18.72 36.71
C ILE A 860 9.73 -18.31 37.07
N GLY A 861 9.56 -17.19 37.76
CA GLY A 861 8.25 -16.63 38.10
C GLY A 861 7.44 -16.31 36.84
N CYS A 862 8.06 -15.64 35.87
CA CYS A 862 7.48 -15.32 34.57
C CYS A 862 7.04 -16.58 33.81
N CYS A 863 7.93 -17.56 33.64
CA CYS A 863 7.61 -18.82 32.98
C CYS A 863 6.45 -19.54 33.68
N SER A 864 6.47 -19.62 35.02
CA SER A 864 5.44 -20.33 35.79
C SER A 864 4.05 -19.71 35.61
N ASP A 865 3.97 -18.37 35.67
CA ASP A 865 2.72 -17.65 35.45
C ASP A 865 2.27 -17.72 33.99
N MET A 866 3.19 -17.73 33.01
CA MET A 866 2.87 -17.92 31.58
C MET A 866 2.32 -19.31 31.29
N VAL A 867 2.95 -20.37 31.81
CA VAL A 867 2.45 -21.75 31.73
C VAL A 867 1.03 -21.82 32.31
N LYS A 868 0.81 -21.22 33.49
CA LYS A 868 -0.50 -21.16 34.12
C LYS A 868 -1.50 -20.40 33.26
N TYR A 869 -1.12 -19.23 32.75
CA TYR A 869 -1.95 -18.38 31.90
C TYR A 869 -2.36 -19.12 30.62
N TRP A 870 -1.46 -19.86 29.96
CA TRP A 870 -1.77 -20.64 28.75
C TRP A 870 -2.64 -21.86 29.02
N LYS A 871 -2.42 -22.54 30.16
CA LYS A 871 -3.32 -23.63 30.60
C LYS A 871 -4.74 -23.13 30.91
N GLU A 872 -4.87 -21.90 31.39
CA GLU A 872 -6.16 -21.28 31.77
C GLU A 872 -6.85 -20.52 30.62
N SER A 873 -6.10 -20.08 29.59
CA SER A 873 -6.58 -19.18 28.53
C SER A 873 -6.68 -19.90 27.18
N LYS A 874 -7.89 -20.24 26.73
CA LYS A 874 -8.11 -20.81 25.39
C LYS A 874 -8.12 -19.71 24.32
N TYR A 875 -7.02 -19.56 23.58
CA TYR A 875 -6.81 -18.82 22.32
C TYR A 875 -7.41 -17.39 22.22
N ASP A 876 -6.56 -16.37 22.32
CA ASP A 876 -6.88 -14.92 22.16
C ASP A 876 -5.78 -14.22 21.34
N PHE A 877 -6.01 -12.98 20.87
CA PHE A 877 -4.94 -12.08 20.41
C PHE A 877 -3.84 -11.91 21.49
N GLN A 878 -4.22 -11.93 22.77
CA GLN A 878 -3.29 -11.95 23.92
C GLN A 878 -2.39 -13.19 23.96
N PHE A 879 -2.83 -14.31 23.38
CA PHE A 879 -2.04 -15.53 23.29
C PHE A 879 -0.86 -15.36 22.31
N THR A 880 -1.09 -14.88 21.09
CA THR A 880 -0.01 -14.56 20.14
C THR A 880 0.94 -13.50 20.69
N PHE A 881 0.41 -12.49 21.38
CA PHE A 881 1.21 -11.47 22.06
C PHE A 881 2.10 -12.05 23.17
N SER A 882 1.56 -12.96 23.99
CA SER A 882 2.32 -13.66 25.02
C SER A 882 3.42 -14.57 24.44
N LYS A 883 3.21 -15.17 23.26
CA LYS A 883 4.28 -15.92 22.55
C LYS A 883 5.44 -15.00 22.17
N TRP A 884 5.17 -13.79 21.68
CA TRP A 884 6.21 -12.80 21.36
C TRP A 884 6.99 -12.37 22.61
N HIS A 885 6.30 -12.05 23.72
CA HIS A 885 6.95 -11.73 24.99
C HIS A 885 7.84 -12.87 25.50
N MET A 886 7.38 -14.11 25.35
CA MET A 886 8.16 -15.29 25.71
C MET A 886 9.46 -15.37 24.89
N LYS A 887 9.41 -15.16 23.58
CA LYS A 887 10.60 -15.11 22.71
C LYS A 887 11.56 -13.99 23.12
N MET A 888 11.06 -12.81 23.47
CA MET A 888 11.91 -11.70 23.96
C MET A 888 12.56 -12.02 25.31
N MET A 889 11.85 -12.68 26.21
CA MET A 889 12.39 -13.12 27.49
C MET A 889 13.47 -14.21 27.30
N ILE A 890 13.25 -15.18 26.42
CA ILE A 890 14.24 -16.21 26.06
C ILE A 890 15.52 -15.53 25.55
N ARG A 891 15.40 -14.55 24.65
CA ARG A 891 16.54 -13.74 24.18
C ARG A 891 17.25 -12.99 25.31
N ALA A 892 16.50 -12.40 26.25
CA ALA A 892 17.06 -11.72 27.41
C ALA A 892 17.85 -12.68 28.31
N ILE A 893 17.34 -13.90 28.56
CA ILE A 893 18.08 -14.94 29.31
C ILE A 893 19.34 -15.34 28.53
N ALA A 894 19.19 -15.60 27.23
CA ALA A 894 20.25 -15.98 26.28
C ALA A 894 21.37 -14.93 26.14
N SER A 895 21.08 -13.67 26.45
CA SER A 895 22.03 -12.56 26.30
C SER A 895 23.17 -12.58 27.34
N PHE A 896 23.00 -13.24 28.49
CA PHE A 896 24.05 -13.36 29.51
C PHE A 896 25.24 -14.26 29.06
N GLY A 897 25.08 -15.04 27.99
CA GLY A 897 26.07 -16.02 27.54
C GLY A 897 26.38 -17.15 28.55
N ARG A 898 27.09 -18.18 28.09
CA ARG A 898 27.53 -19.31 28.94
C ARG A 898 28.43 -18.84 30.09
N ASN A 899 29.36 -17.91 29.79
CA ASN A 899 30.29 -17.38 30.80
C ASN A 899 29.57 -16.53 31.86
N GLY A 900 28.57 -15.73 31.47
CA GLY A 900 27.84 -14.89 32.42
C GLY A 900 27.05 -15.68 33.44
N TRP A 901 26.58 -16.89 33.10
CA TRP A 901 25.89 -17.81 34.02
C TRP A 901 26.80 -18.75 34.80
N LYS A 902 28.12 -18.68 34.63
CA LYS A 902 29.04 -19.60 35.33
C LYS A 902 28.95 -19.40 36.84
N GLY A 903 28.72 -20.49 37.58
CA GLY A 903 28.66 -20.49 39.05
C GLY A 903 27.28 -20.16 39.65
N THR A 904 26.22 -20.04 38.85
CA THR A 904 24.84 -19.90 39.35
C THR A 904 24.26 -21.21 39.86
N ASN A 905 23.17 -21.12 40.63
CA ASN A 905 22.54 -22.26 41.29
C ASN A 905 22.05 -23.32 40.27
N PRO A 906 22.63 -24.55 40.27
CA PRO A 906 22.26 -25.59 39.32
C PRO A 906 20.81 -26.07 39.47
N VAL A 907 20.23 -25.96 40.68
CA VAL A 907 18.85 -26.39 40.97
C VAL A 907 17.85 -25.47 40.29
N GLN A 908 18.04 -24.16 40.41
CA GLN A 908 17.14 -23.19 39.80
C GLN A 908 17.31 -23.18 38.27
N SER A 909 18.54 -23.29 37.76
CA SER A 909 18.82 -23.38 36.32
C SER A 909 18.12 -24.60 35.70
N LYS A 910 18.19 -25.76 36.37
CA LYS A 910 17.47 -26.97 35.94
C LYS A 910 15.95 -26.79 35.99
N LYS A 911 15.42 -26.10 37.01
CA LYS A 911 13.99 -25.79 37.12
C LYS A 911 13.50 -24.91 35.95
N LEU A 912 14.27 -23.89 35.59
CA LEU A 912 13.96 -23.02 34.45
C LEU A 912 13.92 -23.81 33.14
N CYS A 913 14.95 -24.61 32.85
CA CYS A 913 14.98 -25.42 31.62
C CYS A 913 13.81 -26.42 31.56
N THR A 914 13.42 -27.03 32.68
CA THR A 914 12.25 -27.92 32.71
C THR A 914 10.96 -27.16 32.38
N LEU A 915 10.77 -25.96 32.94
CA LEU A 915 9.59 -25.14 32.64
C LEU A 915 9.57 -24.70 31.18
N LEU A 916 10.73 -24.35 30.61
CA LEU A 916 10.81 -23.90 29.21
C LEU A 916 10.42 -25.01 28.22
N LYS A 917 10.70 -26.27 28.55
CA LYS A 917 10.29 -27.43 27.74
C LYS A 917 8.78 -27.61 27.65
N GLU A 918 8.01 -27.10 28.62
CA GLU A 918 6.54 -27.13 28.55
C GLU A 918 5.99 -26.27 27.40
N PHE A 919 6.78 -25.36 26.83
CA PHE A 919 6.37 -24.52 25.70
C PHE A 919 6.67 -25.12 24.32
N TYR A 920 7.33 -26.29 24.26
CA TYR A 920 7.74 -26.90 22.98
C TYR A 920 6.53 -27.36 22.17
N ASP A 921 5.50 -27.88 22.84
CA ASP A 921 4.23 -28.27 22.22
C ASP A 921 3.49 -27.09 21.57
N GLU A 922 3.87 -25.85 21.94
CA GLU A 922 3.31 -24.60 21.43
C GLU A 922 4.19 -23.92 20.37
N GLY A 923 5.26 -24.60 19.92
CA GLY A 923 6.20 -24.11 18.91
C GLY A 923 7.21 -23.08 19.44
N ILE A 924 7.44 -23.00 20.76
CA ILE A 924 8.47 -22.12 21.33
C ILE A 924 9.63 -22.95 21.85
N TYR A 925 10.68 -23.04 21.03
CA TYR A 925 11.93 -23.69 21.40
C TYR A 925 12.84 -22.73 22.16
N SER A 926 13.68 -23.28 23.04
CA SER A 926 14.53 -22.50 23.95
C SER A 926 15.95 -23.06 24.07
N TRP A 927 16.41 -23.74 23.02
CA TRP A 927 17.71 -24.42 23.04
C TRP A 927 18.86 -23.45 23.24
N GLU A 928 18.72 -22.18 22.86
CA GLU A 928 19.71 -21.14 23.16
C GLU A 928 19.89 -20.89 24.66
N VAL A 929 18.87 -21.15 25.49
CA VAL A 929 18.94 -21.08 26.96
C VAL A 929 19.49 -22.39 27.53
N GLU A 930 19.05 -23.55 27.00
CA GLU A 930 19.63 -24.85 27.38
C GLU A 930 21.15 -24.86 27.14
N ALA A 931 21.57 -24.32 25.99
CA ALA A 931 22.96 -24.13 25.62
C ALA A 931 23.76 -23.33 26.65
N MET A 932 23.16 -22.49 27.48
CA MET A 932 23.89 -21.69 28.47
C MET A 932 24.27 -22.48 29.71
N PHE A 933 23.39 -23.40 30.12
CA PHE A 933 23.49 -24.14 31.38
C PHE A 933 24.09 -25.53 31.22
N LEU A 934 24.40 -25.95 29.98
CA LEU A 934 25.06 -27.23 29.70
C LEU A 934 26.50 -27.24 30.24
N ALA A 935 26.90 -28.36 30.88
CA ALA A 935 28.29 -28.60 31.23
C ALA A 935 29.17 -28.69 29.98
N ASP A 936 30.41 -28.16 30.05
CA ASP A 936 31.32 -28.05 28.89
C ASP A 936 31.55 -29.38 28.17
N GLU A 937 31.63 -30.49 28.90
CA GLU A 937 31.81 -31.84 28.36
C GLU A 937 30.66 -32.31 27.46
N LYS A 938 29.45 -31.77 27.66
CA LYS A 938 28.24 -32.14 26.89
C LYS A 938 28.01 -31.26 25.67
N VAL A 939 28.71 -30.12 25.58
CA VAL A 939 28.53 -29.14 24.50
C VAL A 939 28.77 -29.74 23.12
N PRO A 940 29.83 -30.54 22.87
CA PRO A 940 30.06 -31.10 21.53
C PRO A 940 28.93 -32.01 21.06
N ALA A 941 28.40 -32.87 21.94
CA ALA A 941 27.29 -33.77 21.61
C ALA A 941 26.01 -32.99 21.33
N PHE A 942 25.69 -32.00 22.18
CA PHE A 942 24.54 -31.12 22.00
C PHE A 942 24.62 -30.31 20.71
N MET A 943 25.80 -29.77 20.37
CA MET A 943 25.99 -29.04 19.11
C MET A 943 25.75 -29.91 17.88
N ASN A 944 26.21 -31.16 17.89
CA ASN A 944 25.95 -32.08 16.78
C ASN A 944 24.45 -32.34 16.64
N GLU A 945 23.72 -32.52 17.74
CA GLU A 945 22.26 -32.64 17.73
C GLU A 945 21.60 -31.37 17.14
N MET A 946 22.03 -30.17 17.55
CA MET A 946 21.49 -28.92 17.00
C MET A 946 21.80 -28.75 15.51
N LEU A 947 22.98 -29.18 15.04
CA LEU A 947 23.33 -29.16 13.62
C LEU A 947 22.42 -30.07 12.79
N GLU A 948 22.05 -31.25 13.30
CA GLU A 948 21.05 -32.12 12.67
C GLU A 948 19.67 -31.44 12.62
N LEU A 949 19.25 -30.77 13.70
CA LEU A 949 17.98 -30.05 13.74
C LEU A 949 17.92 -28.85 12.78
N MET A 950 19.05 -28.31 12.31
CA MET A 950 19.06 -27.28 11.26
C MET A 950 18.57 -27.80 9.90
N TYR A 951 18.52 -29.12 9.71
CA TYR A 951 17.94 -29.75 8.52
C TYR A 951 16.41 -29.87 8.56
N GLU A 952 15.77 -29.53 9.69
CA GLU A 952 14.31 -29.59 9.84
C GLU A 952 13.58 -28.52 9.02
N THR A 953 12.27 -28.70 8.85
CA THR A 953 11.44 -27.81 8.01
C THR A 953 10.73 -26.70 8.79
N GLU A 954 10.74 -26.77 10.12
CA GLU A 954 9.99 -25.87 10.99
C GLU A 954 10.86 -24.67 11.44
N SER A 955 10.38 -23.45 11.18
CA SER A 955 11.20 -22.24 11.25
C SER A 955 11.67 -21.87 12.65
N ASP A 956 10.79 -21.97 13.67
CA ASP A 956 11.17 -21.63 15.04
C ASP A 956 12.15 -22.65 15.61
N MET A 957 12.03 -23.92 15.19
CA MET A 957 12.99 -24.98 15.50
C MET A 957 14.38 -24.66 14.95
N VAL A 958 14.47 -24.42 13.64
CA VAL A 958 15.75 -24.13 12.98
C VAL A 958 16.36 -22.85 13.58
N PHE A 959 15.56 -21.82 13.84
CA PHE A 959 16.03 -20.59 14.49
C PHE A 959 16.65 -20.86 15.86
N SER A 960 15.94 -21.55 16.76
CA SER A 960 16.44 -21.83 18.12
C SER A 960 17.69 -22.72 18.10
N ALA A 961 17.74 -23.75 17.23
CA ALA A 961 18.93 -24.59 17.06
C ALA A 961 20.13 -23.78 16.55
N THR A 962 19.89 -22.86 15.61
CA THR A 962 20.90 -21.93 15.07
C THR A 962 21.45 -21.02 16.17
N MET A 963 20.58 -20.38 16.95
CA MET A 963 20.99 -19.54 18.09
C MET A 963 21.73 -20.35 19.16
N ALA A 964 21.33 -21.59 19.43
CA ALA A 964 22.00 -22.48 20.38
C ALA A 964 23.44 -22.82 19.95
N VAL A 965 23.66 -23.10 18.65
CA VAL A 965 25.01 -23.32 18.11
C VAL A 965 25.86 -22.07 18.22
N GLU A 966 25.32 -20.89 17.89
CA GLU A 966 26.02 -19.62 18.07
C GLU A 966 26.49 -19.44 19.52
N LYS A 967 25.61 -19.70 20.50
CA LYS A 967 25.90 -19.58 21.94
C LYS A 967 26.96 -20.59 22.41
N CYS A 968 26.97 -21.80 21.88
CA CYS A 968 28.00 -22.77 22.17
C CYS A 968 29.37 -22.33 21.63
N LEU A 969 29.40 -21.81 20.40
CA LEU A 969 30.63 -21.37 19.72
C LEU A 969 31.35 -20.22 20.44
N GLU A 970 30.65 -19.43 21.28
CA GLU A 970 31.26 -18.34 22.08
C GLU A 970 32.27 -18.86 23.12
N THR A 971 32.14 -20.12 23.56
CA THR A 971 32.95 -20.69 24.66
C THR A 971 33.86 -21.83 24.25
N ILE A 972 33.66 -22.41 23.07
CA ILE A 972 34.45 -23.53 22.60
C ILE A 972 35.86 -23.03 22.25
N MET A 973 36.86 -23.68 22.82
CA MET A 973 38.28 -23.45 22.49
C MET A 973 38.82 -24.47 21.49
N ASP A 974 38.09 -25.55 21.24
CA ASP A 974 38.45 -26.58 20.26
C ASP A 974 38.31 -26.03 18.83
N GLN A 975 39.47 -25.86 18.18
CA GLN A 975 39.57 -25.35 16.83
C GLN A 975 39.01 -26.34 15.79
N GLN A 976 39.18 -27.64 16.00
CA GLN A 976 38.70 -28.68 15.09
C GLN A 976 37.17 -28.74 15.09
N LEU A 977 36.54 -28.60 16.27
CA LEU A 977 35.09 -28.54 16.38
C LEU A 977 34.52 -27.31 15.67
N LYS A 978 35.12 -26.13 15.86
CA LYS A 978 34.74 -24.89 15.14
C LYS A 978 34.82 -25.05 13.62
N GLU A 979 35.92 -25.63 13.13
CA GLU A 979 36.12 -25.86 11.71
C GLU A 979 35.10 -26.84 11.14
N ASN A 980 34.78 -27.92 11.86
CA ASN A 980 33.75 -28.87 11.44
C ASN A 980 32.36 -28.22 11.39
N THR A 981 32.01 -27.41 12.40
CA THR A 981 30.74 -26.65 12.41
C THR A 981 30.66 -25.66 11.24
N LEU A 982 31.73 -24.92 10.95
CA LEU A 982 31.78 -24.02 9.78
C LEU A 982 31.58 -24.78 8.47
N LEU A 983 32.23 -25.94 8.30
CA LEU A 983 32.06 -26.75 7.11
C LEU A 983 30.62 -27.23 6.94
N GLU A 984 29.94 -27.56 8.03
CA GLU A 984 28.55 -27.98 7.99
C GLU A 984 27.59 -26.83 7.68
N LEU A 985 27.81 -25.65 8.25
CA LEU A 985 27.08 -24.43 7.88
C LEU A 985 27.28 -24.11 6.39
N PHE A 986 28.50 -24.29 5.86
CA PHE A 986 28.74 -24.13 4.43
C PHE A 986 27.94 -25.14 3.60
N ASN A 987 27.77 -26.39 4.06
CA ASN A 987 26.98 -27.40 3.35
C ASN A 987 25.50 -27.02 3.32
N LEU A 988 24.93 -26.59 4.45
CA LEU A 988 23.56 -26.10 4.55
C LEU A 988 23.29 -24.94 3.59
N ILE A 989 24.20 -23.98 3.52
CA ILE A 989 24.08 -22.83 2.60
C ILE A 989 24.23 -23.25 1.14
N LYS A 990 25.19 -24.13 0.83
CA LYS A 990 25.38 -24.69 -0.53
C LYS A 990 24.16 -25.45 -1.02
N ALA A 991 23.43 -26.09 -0.11
CA ALA A 991 22.18 -26.78 -0.40
C ALA A 991 20.96 -25.83 -0.50
N ARG A 992 21.14 -24.52 -0.25
CA ARG A 992 20.07 -23.52 -0.14
C ARG A 992 18.99 -23.98 0.85
N LYS A 993 19.42 -24.46 2.02
CA LYS A 993 18.52 -24.96 3.05
C LYS A 993 17.67 -23.82 3.63
N GLU A 994 16.36 -23.94 3.50
CA GLU A 994 15.36 -23.08 4.13
C GLU A 994 14.39 -23.92 4.98
N PRO A 995 13.79 -23.35 6.05
CA PRO A 995 14.12 -22.05 6.64
C PRO A 995 15.52 -22.06 7.27
N GLY A 996 16.17 -20.90 7.41
CA GLY A 996 17.41 -20.76 8.19
C GLY A 996 18.59 -20.09 7.49
N LEU A 997 18.52 -19.92 6.17
CA LEU A 997 19.64 -19.48 5.34
C LEU A 997 20.24 -18.14 5.77
N GLU A 998 19.37 -17.18 6.12
CA GLU A 998 19.76 -15.87 6.65
C GLU A 998 20.61 -16.02 7.93
N TYR A 999 20.15 -16.86 8.86
CA TYR A 999 20.79 -17.04 10.16
C TYR A 999 22.12 -17.80 10.04
N PHE A 1000 22.24 -18.75 9.11
CA PHE A 1000 23.49 -19.45 8.86
C PHE A 1000 24.59 -18.49 8.39
N LEU A 1001 24.25 -17.55 7.49
CA LEU A 1001 25.17 -16.49 7.04
C LEU A 1001 25.57 -15.57 8.21
N MET A 1002 24.62 -15.21 9.07
CA MET A 1002 24.87 -14.38 10.25
C MET A 1002 25.83 -15.05 11.24
N ILE A 1003 25.69 -16.36 11.49
CA ILE A 1003 26.63 -17.09 12.36
C ILE A 1003 28.04 -17.08 11.79
N ILE A 1004 28.19 -17.35 10.49
CA ILE A 1004 29.51 -17.33 9.83
C ILE A 1004 30.12 -15.94 9.97
N HIS A 1005 29.34 -14.88 9.72
CA HIS A 1005 29.77 -13.50 9.94
C HIS A 1005 30.28 -13.29 11.37
N ASN A 1006 29.49 -13.69 12.39
CA ASN A 1006 29.88 -13.49 13.79
C ASN A 1006 31.14 -14.29 14.18
N ILE A 1007 31.35 -15.47 13.58
CA ILE A 1007 32.59 -16.26 13.76
C ILE A 1007 33.80 -15.53 13.17
N PHE A 1008 33.70 -15.05 11.92
CA PHE A 1008 34.78 -14.26 11.30
C PHE A 1008 35.09 -13.01 12.12
N TYR A 1009 34.08 -12.35 12.67
CA TYR A 1009 34.23 -11.10 13.42
C TYR A 1009 35.01 -11.30 14.72
N ARG A 1010 34.81 -12.45 15.38
CA ARG A 1010 35.43 -12.78 16.68
C ARG A 1010 36.79 -13.47 16.55
N THR A 1011 37.17 -13.89 15.34
CA THR A 1011 38.37 -14.69 15.13
C THR A 1011 39.61 -13.79 15.00
N ASN A 1012 40.59 -14.03 15.87
CA ASN A 1012 41.86 -13.28 15.90
C ASN A 1012 43.05 -14.07 15.32
N SER A 1013 42.79 -15.15 14.58
CA SER A 1013 43.80 -16.02 13.99
C SER A 1013 43.47 -16.39 12.55
N ARG A 1014 44.48 -16.84 11.80
CA ARG A 1014 44.29 -17.30 10.42
C ARG A 1014 43.42 -18.55 10.37
N PHE A 1015 42.47 -18.58 9.44
CA PHE A 1015 41.72 -19.79 9.13
C PHE A 1015 42.51 -20.71 8.17
N PRO A 1016 42.30 -22.04 8.24
CA PRO A 1016 42.85 -22.94 7.24
C PRO A 1016 42.33 -22.63 5.84
N SER A 1017 43.13 -22.95 4.82
CA SER A 1017 42.76 -22.74 3.41
C SER A 1017 41.45 -23.43 3.01
N LYS A 1018 41.10 -24.55 3.67
CA LYS A 1018 39.82 -25.25 3.47
C LYS A 1018 38.62 -24.39 3.84
N ILE A 1019 38.70 -23.63 4.94
CA ILE A 1019 37.63 -22.74 5.41
C ILE A 1019 37.51 -21.52 4.48
N MET A 1020 38.64 -20.92 4.11
CA MET A 1020 38.65 -19.79 3.16
C MET A 1020 38.07 -20.17 1.79
N LYS A 1021 38.40 -21.36 1.26
CA LYS A 1021 37.76 -21.91 0.06
C LYS A 1021 36.26 -22.16 0.26
N GLY A 1022 35.86 -22.61 1.46
CA GLY A 1022 34.47 -22.85 1.82
C GLY A 1022 33.63 -21.58 1.77
N VAL A 1023 34.09 -20.50 2.40
CA VAL A 1023 33.38 -19.21 2.39
C VAL A 1023 33.34 -18.60 0.99
N SER A 1024 34.44 -18.68 0.21
CA SER A 1024 34.44 -18.23 -1.19
C SER A 1024 33.37 -18.94 -2.02
N GLN A 1025 33.24 -20.27 -1.86
CA GLN A 1025 32.18 -21.03 -2.54
C GLN A 1025 30.77 -20.61 -2.10
N VAL A 1026 30.57 -20.30 -0.82
CA VAL A 1026 29.31 -19.79 -0.29
C VAL A 1026 28.96 -18.45 -0.96
N LEU A 1027 29.89 -17.49 -0.95
CA LEU A 1027 29.69 -16.16 -1.56
C LEU A 1027 29.27 -16.27 -3.04
N ARG A 1028 29.96 -17.11 -3.82
CA ARG A 1028 29.66 -17.36 -5.23
C ARG A 1028 28.28 -17.99 -5.45
N LEU A 1029 27.93 -18.99 -4.64
CA LEU A 1029 26.66 -19.70 -4.81
C LEU A 1029 25.49 -18.83 -4.42
N VAL A 1030 25.60 -18.09 -3.30
CA VAL A 1030 24.57 -17.15 -2.85
C VAL A 1030 24.29 -16.12 -3.93
N GLU A 1031 25.33 -15.53 -4.54
CA GLU A 1031 25.15 -14.61 -5.68
C GLU A 1031 24.31 -15.27 -6.77
N LYS A 1032 24.69 -16.49 -7.18
CA LYS A 1032 24.09 -17.19 -8.31
C LYS A 1032 22.61 -17.53 -8.10
N TYR A 1033 22.20 -18.04 -6.92
CA TYR A 1033 20.82 -18.48 -6.70
C TYR A 1033 19.89 -17.40 -6.13
N THR A 1034 20.44 -16.33 -5.55
CA THR A 1034 19.64 -15.16 -5.12
C THR A 1034 19.57 -14.08 -6.19
N ARG A 1035 20.25 -14.25 -7.33
CA ARG A 1035 20.12 -13.37 -8.48
C ARG A 1035 18.68 -13.40 -8.96
N ILE A 1036 18.02 -12.26 -8.87
CA ILE A 1036 16.59 -12.18 -9.08
C ILE A 1036 16.29 -12.13 -10.58
N ASN A 1037 15.37 -12.98 -11.04
CA ASN A 1037 14.87 -12.98 -12.40
C ASN A 1037 13.45 -12.41 -12.43
N PHE A 1038 13.30 -11.21 -12.99
CA PHE A 1038 12.04 -10.46 -13.01
C PHE A 1038 10.91 -11.14 -13.79
N GLN A 1039 11.25 -11.99 -14.75
CA GLN A 1039 10.24 -12.69 -15.56
C GLN A 1039 9.63 -13.88 -14.81
N THR A 1040 10.31 -14.43 -13.81
CA THR A 1040 9.92 -15.69 -13.17
C THR A 1040 9.79 -15.61 -11.66
N SER A 1041 10.42 -14.64 -10.99
CA SER A 1041 10.45 -14.55 -9.54
C SER A 1041 9.18 -13.92 -8.96
N THR A 1042 8.70 -14.48 -7.85
CA THR A 1042 7.58 -13.92 -7.08
C THR A 1042 8.05 -12.82 -6.14
N GLN A 1043 7.19 -11.87 -5.75
CA GLN A 1043 7.52 -10.82 -4.77
C GLN A 1043 8.06 -11.36 -3.43
N GLU A 1044 7.61 -12.55 -3.02
CA GLU A 1044 8.12 -13.23 -1.83
C GLU A 1044 9.57 -13.71 -2.04
N GLU A 1045 9.88 -14.29 -3.22
CA GLU A 1045 11.26 -14.61 -3.58
C GLU A 1045 12.15 -13.36 -3.65
N PHE A 1046 11.65 -12.23 -4.15
CA PHE A 1046 12.38 -10.95 -4.11
C PHE A 1046 12.79 -10.61 -2.67
N LYS A 1047 11.81 -10.65 -1.75
CA LYS A 1047 12.00 -10.30 -0.35
C LYS A 1047 13.01 -11.20 0.35
N GLU A 1048 12.84 -12.52 0.26
CA GLU A 1048 13.73 -13.50 0.89
C GLU A 1048 15.13 -13.43 0.28
N ASN A 1049 15.24 -13.29 -1.05
CA ASN A 1049 16.53 -13.11 -1.69
C ASN A 1049 17.23 -11.83 -1.21
N ILE A 1050 16.52 -10.71 -1.02
CA ILE A 1050 17.14 -9.47 -0.50
C ILE A 1050 17.69 -9.68 0.91
N LYS A 1051 16.96 -10.35 1.82
CA LYS A 1051 17.46 -10.67 3.18
C LYS A 1051 18.75 -11.49 3.13
N VAL A 1052 18.76 -12.56 2.34
CA VAL A 1052 19.92 -13.43 2.17
C VAL A 1052 21.09 -12.67 1.55
N ARG A 1053 20.83 -11.86 0.51
CA ARG A 1053 21.85 -11.02 -0.14
C ARG A 1053 22.44 -9.99 0.81
N LYS A 1054 21.62 -9.35 1.65
CA LYS A 1054 22.09 -8.41 2.68
C LYS A 1054 23.06 -9.08 3.65
N GLN A 1055 22.73 -10.26 4.17
CA GLN A 1055 23.64 -10.98 5.06
C GLN A 1055 24.91 -11.44 4.34
N CYS A 1056 24.78 -11.88 3.09
CA CYS A 1056 25.92 -12.30 2.27
C CYS A 1056 26.87 -11.13 1.96
N ALA A 1057 26.34 -9.95 1.63
CA ALA A 1057 27.12 -8.73 1.41
C ALA A 1057 27.85 -8.30 2.70
N THR A 1058 27.18 -8.38 3.85
CA THR A 1058 27.79 -8.10 5.16
C THR A 1058 28.93 -9.09 5.47
N LEU A 1059 28.71 -10.38 5.20
CA LEU A 1059 29.74 -11.40 5.32
C LEU A 1059 30.92 -11.14 4.37
N ALA A 1060 30.66 -10.81 3.11
CA ALA A 1060 31.69 -10.51 2.12
C ALA A 1060 32.57 -9.32 2.56
N PHE A 1061 31.96 -8.25 3.06
CA PHE A 1061 32.70 -7.10 3.59
C PHE A 1061 33.56 -7.47 4.81
N LEU A 1062 33.07 -8.36 5.67
CA LEU A 1062 33.86 -8.84 6.81
C LEU A 1062 35.02 -9.73 6.37
N VAL A 1063 34.81 -10.61 5.39
CA VAL A 1063 35.87 -11.44 4.79
C VAL A 1063 36.93 -10.55 4.14
N TYR A 1064 36.54 -9.49 3.43
CA TYR A 1064 37.44 -8.48 2.88
C TYR A 1064 38.37 -7.89 3.94
N ARG A 1065 37.82 -7.48 5.10
CA ARG A 1065 38.62 -6.95 6.22
C ARG A 1065 39.52 -8.02 6.86
N PHE A 1066 39.02 -9.24 6.96
CA PHE A 1066 39.79 -10.37 7.48
C PHE A 1066 41.00 -10.68 6.56
N GLU A 1067 40.80 -10.65 5.24
CA GLU A 1067 41.86 -10.78 4.24
C GLU A 1067 42.90 -9.65 4.36
N ASN A 1068 42.49 -8.39 4.50
CA ASN A 1068 43.43 -7.27 4.75
C ASN A 1068 44.27 -7.50 6.01
N THR A 1069 43.67 -8.03 7.07
CA THR A 1069 44.34 -8.21 8.36
C THR A 1069 45.35 -9.37 8.32
N PHE A 1070 45.00 -10.47 7.64
CA PHE A 1070 45.74 -11.73 7.76
C PHE A 1070 46.41 -12.23 6.47
N TYR A 1071 46.11 -11.66 5.30
CA TYR A 1071 46.51 -12.16 3.98
C TYR A 1071 47.07 -11.07 3.03
N GLU A 1072 47.61 -9.96 3.56
CA GLU A 1072 48.38 -8.96 2.78
C GLU A 1072 47.61 -8.39 1.58
N ASP A 1073 46.36 -8.00 1.79
CA ASP A 1073 45.46 -7.40 0.77
C ASP A 1073 45.23 -8.27 -0.48
N GLN A 1074 45.44 -9.60 -0.38
CA GLN A 1074 45.06 -10.55 -1.43
C GLN A 1074 43.60 -10.96 -1.28
N HIS A 1075 42.74 -10.37 -2.09
CA HIS A 1075 41.30 -10.63 -2.08
C HIS A 1075 40.89 -11.79 -2.96
N CYS A 1076 40.00 -12.63 -2.46
CA CYS A 1076 39.39 -13.65 -3.32
C CYS A 1076 38.41 -13.00 -4.33
N PRO A 1077 38.34 -13.54 -5.57
CA PRO A 1077 37.51 -12.94 -6.63
C PRO A 1077 36.04 -12.78 -6.26
N GLU A 1078 35.51 -13.70 -5.46
CA GLU A 1078 34.14 -13.66 -4.99
C GLU A 1078 33.85 -12.49 -4.03
N VAL A 1079 34.83 -12.07 -3.22
CA VAL A 1079 34.70 -10.90 -2.34
C VAL A 1079 34.69 -9.62 -3.18
N GLU A 1080 35.58 -9.53 -4.17
CA GLU A 1080 35.63 -8.43 -5.14
C GLU A 1080 34.31 -8.35 -5.93
N GLU A 1081 33.75 -9.48 -6.35
CA GLU A 1081 32.46 -9.55 -7.03
C GLU A 1081 31.31 -8.96 -6.17
N TRP A 1082 31.28 -9.27 -4.86
CA TRP A 1082 30.30 -8.68 -3.95
C TRP A 1082 30.53 -7.20 -3.70
N ARG A 1083 31.78 -6.72 -3.71
CA ARG A 1083 32.08 -5.28 -3.71
C ARG A 1083 31.48 -4.61 -4.94
N ASP A 1084 31.68 -5.18 -6.12
CA ASP A 1084 31.21 -4.61 -7.39
C ASP A 1084 29.66 -4.63 -7.47
N ILE A 1085 29.01 -5.61 -6.84
CA ILE A 1085 27.54 -5.62 -6.67
C ILE A 1085 27.09 -4.47 -5.75
N CYS A 1086 27.73 -4.29 -4.59
CA CYS A 1086 27.31 -3.30 -3.60
C CYS A 1086 27.64 -1.86 -4.01
N THR A 1087 28.70 -1.66 -4.79
CA THR A 1087 29.06 -0.35 -5.38
C THR A 1087 28.18 0.01 -6.58
N GLY A 1088 27.48 -0.96 -7.16
CA GLY A 1088 26.64 -0.78 -8.33
C GLY A 1088 27.37 -0.99 -9.66
N GLU A 1089 28.69 -1.24 -9.67
CA GLU A 1089 29.46 -1.50 -10.89
C GLU A 1089 28.96 -2.73 -11.66
N LYS A 1090 28.56 -3.78 -10.93
CA LYS A 1090 28.01 -5.01 -11.50
C LYS A 1090 26.48 -5.07 -11.47
N SER A 1091 25.86 -4.30 -10.59
CA SER A 1091 24.41 -4.30 -10.40
C SER A 1091 23.91 -2.92 -9.98
N GLU A 1092 23.77 -2.04 -10.97
CA GLU A 1092 23.25 -0.68 -10.78
C GLU A 1092 21.87 -0.69 -10.08
N ASN A 1093 21.03 -1.69 -10.39
CA ASN A 1093 19.69 -1.87 -9.84
C ASN A 1093 19.64 -2.73 -8.55
N GLU A 1094 20.75 -2.86 -7.83
CA GLU A 1094 20.75 -3.51 -6.51
C GLU A 1094 20.10 -2.60 -5.44
N PHE A 1095 19.41 -3.23 -4.49
CA PHE A 1095 18.70 -2.52 -3.42
C PHE A 1095 19.66 -1.87 -2.42
N ALA A 1096 19.27 -0.70 -1.89
CA ALA A 1096 20.02 0.07 -0.91
C ALA A 1096 20.36 -0.75 0.34
N GLU A 1097 19.46 -1.64 0.77
CA GLU A 1097 19.69 -2.52 1.92
C GLU A 1097 20.86 -3.48 1.73
N VAL A 1098 21.19 -3.84 0.48
CA VAL A 1098 22.35 -4.68 0.13
C VAL A 1098 23.57 -3.79 -0.14
N LYS A 1099 23.41 -2.71 -0.91
CA LYS A 1099 24.49 -1.76 -1.23
C LYS A 1099 25.14 -1.18 0.02
N ASN A 1100 24.32 -0.78 1.00
CA ASN A 1100 24.78 -0.16 2.24
C ASN A 1100 25.54 -1.12 3.17
N CYS A 1101 25.54 -2.43 2.91
CA CYS A 1101 26.39 -3.38 3.65
C CYS A 1101 27.88 -3.23 3.34
N TRP A 1102 28.22 -2.65 2.18
CA TRP A 1102 29.61 -2.38 1.81
C TRP A 1102 30.00 -0.95 2.17
N LEU A 1103 30.75 -0.79 3.26
CA LEU A 1103 31.27 0.51 3.65
C LEU A 1103 32.45 0.83 2.73
N LEU A 1104 32.25 1.79 1.81
CA LEU A 1104 33.29 2.24 0.90
C LEU A 1104 34.54 2.62 1.71
N PRO A 1105 35.68 1.93 1.49
CA PRO A 1105 36.95 2.34 2.06
C PRO A 1105 37.25 3.74 1.57
N GLU A 1106 37.65 4.61 2.50
CA GLU A 1106 38.09 5.99 2.33
C GLU A 1106 38.43 6.39 0.88
N LEU A 1107 37.56 7.20 0.27
CA LEU A 1107 38.00 8.24 -0.65
C LEU A 1107 38.80 9.29 0.10
#